data_AF-A0A9X0JZ91-F1
#
_entry.id   AF-A0A9X0JZ91-F1
#
_cell.length_a   1.000
_cell.length_b   1.000
_cell.length_c   1.000
_cell.angle_alpha   90.00
_cell.angle_beta   90.00
_cell.angle_gamma   90.00
#
_symmetry.space_group_name_H-M   'P 1'
#
loop_
_entity.id
_entity.type
_entity.pdbx_description
1 polymer ?
#
loop_
_entity_poly.entity_id
_entity_poly.type
_entity_poly.pdbx_seq_one_letter_code
_entity_poly.pdbx_strand_id
1 'polypeptide(L)'
;MAHSKLDKEIENFIEKNWKMLLGIGAVAFVWFSKEKILTELMKLVPTVVGVFRGFALLILLGIVIRIVLHGIYLYLEKKRYRYVLFIPHIDDEVTPDKLGQMIRHVHGSGRKPLERLLKGRDWYRMTMYRPEGENERVRFYVGGPEDKIKQVVQAIQSAYTHSEIYTVPKEEMPFPTRKAVGGRMVLKRKRLDATLSLARYTRDVLPMLGSAMEEKTWIDIAFTPDNGYQLTKGIRKAEKAIRKKKKQGLDAFEKEEIRALNKRFAKNEVAFQVSVSFASDYYPGVPVIKNLGHMVASIMADVNELRYRRFRRSMPAVPHPVYGKMIWTGSELLNLFHLPNVTGDKNSKTERNILYLDKGENMIPNDLLAEGISIGHVMHPYIKDRLVKIREDFFKNHGYITGKVGSGKSTIAMRLMQSVIDKWLENPNEAGGLSLFDPTEDLAYVAMNRLLKAEKDGKKVDWSKVHFIRFRNTDHPPALNLFHRFPNEDIQTVVESIMEMIKLMIQGQAQQTERLLRAIIGTLLCDKSQIHTILSIPLFISDELFRANVIANLQGPEQKYYSHFWKYEVGSALEDSTQAILNRLDIFRNTLYLKRMYGQTGFSLEIRKWMDEGHLIFYDLAGMGKEDTLLTVGYICNQYHRIAQQRPHGSKLHLGVIDEAHDVPVPVLPKIIAKDRKHGFGLWVITQQVSGQLDRELTDMLTEAGGNYFVCRQGHNSAKTLEGIMQKQFRTEYLQNLPNLVVAIQTQDYIRGEAKNVWCTIRVPPLDRYLPNGKAANYKNEKEIHASNEWTRAKIHSLEQQNGKAGLEIDKEIDEFLYGKGKYQQAEKVNLTKEEPVVTSGFDELEKKLSSNEEVKEHVSETEPVEPAHQAQIIPFRKQATTIEVKKEDKPVKEPITTIEKEQAVSVETENVETKEDTPQEEVSIFDSWEKE
;
A
#
# COMPACT_ATOMS: atom_id res chain seq x y z
N MET A 1 36.25 99.33 75.10
CA MET A 1 37.57 99.12 74.47
C MET A 1 37.37 99.13 72.97
N ALA A 2 38.09 99.99 72.26
CA ALA A 2 37.93 100.22 70.83
C ALA A 2 38.43 99.00 70.05
N HIS A 3 37.55 98.31 69.34
CA HIS A 3 37.96 97.33 68.34
C HIS A 3 38.59 98.07 67.16
N SER A 4 39.88 97.77 66.94
CA SER A 4 40.67 98.32 65.84
C SER A 4 40.03 97.98 64.51
N LYS A 5 40.06 98.92 63.55
CA LYS A 5 39.61 98.70 62.16
C LYS A 5 40.25 97.45 61.52
N LEU A 6 41.44 97.05 61.99
CA LEU A 6 42.14 95.83 61.57
C LEU A 6 41.40 94.54 61.96
N ASP A 7 40.78 94.47 63.14
CA ASP A 7 40.14 93.23 63.61
C ASP A 7 38.90 92.90 62.79
N LYS A 8 38.11 93.92 62.40
CA LYS A 8 36.95 93.76 61.51
C LYS A 8 37.31 93.42 60.07
N GLU A 9 38.46 93.87 59.59
CA GLU A 9 38.95 93.50 58.25
C GLU A 9 39.48 92.06 58.22
N ILE A 10 40.12 91.61 59.31
CA ILE A 10 40.57 90.22 59.46
C ILE A 10 39.37 89.27 59.60
N GLU A 11 38.35 89.61 60.39
CA GLU A 11 37.12 88.82 60.52
C GLU A 11 36.39 88.67 59.17
N ASN A 12 36.22 89.77 58.43
CA ASN A 12 35.62 89.73 57.09
C ASN A 12 36.49 88.96 56.08
N PHE A 13 37.82 89.03 56.19
CA PHE A 13 38.72 88.26 55.33
C PHE A 13 38.64 86.76 55.62
N ILE A 14 38.51 86.38 56.90
CA ILE A 14 38.35 84.98 57.33
C ILE A 14 36.98 84.45 56.94
N GLU A 15 35.88 85.18 57.16
CA GLU A 15 34.53 84.75 56.74
C GLU A 15 34.40 84.61 55.22
N LYS A 16 35.00 85.53 54.45
CA LYS A 16 34.93 85.51 52.98
C LYS A 16 35.80 84.41 52.36
N ASN A 17 36.90 84.04 53.02
CA ASN A 17 37.89 83.09 52.50
C ASN A 17 38.01 81.78 53.31
N TRP A 18 37.09 81.47 54.23
CA TRP A 18 37.20 80.31 55.13
C TRP A 18 37.35 78.98 54.40
N LYS A 19 36.66 78.79 53.26
CA LYS A 19 36.80 77.57 52.41
C LYS A 19 38.20 77.44 51.82
N MET A 20 38.82 78.56 51.46
CA MET A 20 40.19 78.58 50.94
C MET A 20 41.19 78.34 52.06
N LEU A 21 40.97 78.90 53.25
CA LEU A 21 41.77 78.65 54.46
C LEU A 21 41.64 77.20 54.95
N LEU A 22 40.48 76.55 54.83
CA LEU A 22 40.29 75.14 55.13
C LEU A 22 40.99 74.24 54.11
N GLY A 23 40.99 74.63 52.84
CA GLY A 23 41.79 73.99 51.80
C GLY A 23 43.29 74.10 52.07
N ILE A 24 43.78 75.28 52.44
CA ILE A 24 45.18 75.52 52.81
C ILE A 24 45.53 74.77 54.10
N GLY A 25 44.64 74.74 55.09
CA GLY A 25 44.80 74.01 56.34
C GLY A 25 44.84 72.49 56.15
N ALA A 26 44.00 71.94 55.26
CA ALA A 26 44.02 70.53 54.90
C ALA A 26 45.31 70.15 54.14
N VAL A 27 45.78 71.02 53.23
CA VAL A 27 47.06 70.85 52.52
C VAL A 27 48.23 70.95 53.50
N ALA A 28 48.20 71.90 54.43
CA ALA A 28 49.21 72.06 55.47
C ALA A 28 49.23 70.87 56.44
N PHE A 29 48.06 70.33 56.83
CA PHE A 29 47.95 69.14 57.67
C PHE A 29 48.52 67.89 56.99
N VAL A 30 48.22 67.71 55.70
CA VAL A 30 48.80 66.62 54.88
C VAL A 30 50.31 66.83 54.68
N TRP A 31 50.78 68.08 54.56
CA TRP A 31 52.19 68.39 54.39
C TRP A 31 53.01 68.17 55.67
N PHE A 32 52.51 68.63 56.83
CA PHE A 32 53.15 68.45 58.14
C PHE A 32 53.05 67.01 58.65
N SER A 33 51.96 66.30 58.35
CA SER A 33 51.77 64.89 58.76
C SER A 33 52.29 63.88 57.73
N LYS A 34 52.90 64.38 56.62
CA LYS A 34 53.32 63.56 55.47
C LYS A 34 54.23 62.41 55.89
N GLU A 35 55.23 62.68 56.73
CA GLU A 35 56.19 61.66 57.16
C GLU A 35 55.54 60.60 58.05
N LYS A 36 54.69 61.01 59.00
CA LYS A 36 53.98 60.11 59.92
C LYS A 36 52.96 59.22 59.20
N ILE A 37 52.22 59.79 58.24
CA ILE A 37 51.25 59.08 57.39
C ILE A 37 51.97 58.10 56.45
N LEU A 38 53.10 58.50 55.85
CA LEU A 38 53.89 57.61 54.99
C LEU A 38 54.43 56.40 55.76
N THR A 39 54.91 56.60 56.99
CA THR A 39 55.49 55.51 57.80
C THR A 39 54.47 54.47 58.24
N GLU A 40 53.25 54.87 58.59
CA GLU A 40 52.17 53.91 58.93
C GLU A 40 51.60 53.22 57.69
N LEU A 41 51.49 53.92 56.55
CA LEU A 41 51.14 53.31 55.27
C LEU A 41 52.21 52.29 54.82
N MET A 42 53.50 52.60 54.95
CA MET A 42 54.58 51.68 54.57
C MET A 42 54.62 50.40 55.42
N LYS A 43 54.12 50.39 56.66
CA LYS A 43 53.97 49.16 57.46
C LYS A 43 52.83 48.25 56.98
N LEU A 44 51.79 48.81 56.37
CA LEU A 44 50.62 48.09 55.83
C LEU A 44 50.85 47.55 54.40
N VAL A 45 51.75 48.17 53.64
CA VAL A 45 52.06 47.80 52.24
C VAL A 45 52.48 46.32 52.08
N PRO A 46 53.37 45.72 52.90
CA PRO A 46 53.77 44.32 52.76
C PRO A 46 52.60 43.35 52.95
N THR A 47 51.72 43.63 53.91
CA THR A 47 50.55 42.81 54.25
C THR A 47 49.49 42.88 53.14
N VAL A 48 49.22 44.08 52.62
CA VAL A 48 48.31 44.30 51.49
C VAL A 48 48.86 43.64 50.22
N VAL A 49 50.16 43.78 49.93
CA VAL A 49 50.80 43.12 48.79
C VAL A 49 50.79 41.59 48.92
N GLY A 50 50.94 41.05 50.15
CA GLY A 50 50.81 39.61 50.44
C GLY A 50 49.39 39.08 50.18
N VAL A 51 48.36 39.80 50.62
CA VAL A 51 46.94 39.46 50.36
C VAL A 51 46.63 39.55 48.87
N PHE A 52 47.11 40.59 48.17
CA PHE A 52 46.95 40.71 46.72
C PHE A 52 47.68 39.61 45.94
N ARG A 53 48.88 39.18 46.38
CA ARG A 53 49.59 38.03 45.79
C ARG A 53 48.83 36.72 46.02
N GLY A 54 48.28 36.50 47.21
CA GLY A 54 47.43 35.34 47.52
C GLY A 54 46.16 35.31 46.67
N PHE A 55 45.46 36.45 46.54
CA PHE A 55 44.32 36.59 45.64
C PHE A 55 44.69 36.36 44.17
N ALA A 56 45.81 36.92 43.71
CA ALA A 56 46.28 36.73 42.34
C ALA A 56 46.64 35.26 42.05
N LEU A 57 47.26 34.56 43.00
CA LEU A 57 47.55 33.12 42.91
C LEU A 57 46.27 32.28 42.89
N LEU A 58 45.26 32.60 43.71
CA LEU A 58 43.96 31.92 43.69
C LEU A 58 43.20 32.16 42.37
N ILE A 59 43.26 33.39 41.82
CA ILE A 59 42.70 33.71 40.51
C ILE A 59 43.42 32.92 39.41
N LEU A 60 44.76 32.86 39.46
CA LEU A 60 45.56 32.12 38.48
C LEU A 60 45.31 30.61 38.57
N LEU A 61 45.23 30.05 39.79
CA LEU A 61 44.84 28.66 40.03
C LEU A 61 43.43 28.39 39.51
N GLY A 62 42.47 29.29 39.75
CA GLY A 62 41.11 29.21 39.20
C GLY A 62 41.08 29.24 37.67
N ILE A 63 41.93 30.05 37.03
CA ILE A 63 42.08 30.08 35.57
C ILE A 63 42.67 28.77 35.05
N VAL A 64 43.70 28.21 35.70
CA VAL A 64 44.32 26.93 35.31
C VAL A 64 43.32 25.78 35.46
N ILE A 65 42.66 25.67 36.62
CA ILE A 65 41.61 24.68 36.86
C ILE A 65 40.52 24.79 35.79
N ARG A 66 40.11 26.01 35.45
CA ARG A 66 39.12 26.25 34.38
C ARG A 66 39.61 25.79 33.02
N ILE A 67 40.86 26.06 32.64
CA ILE A 67 41.42 25.60 31.35
C ILE A 67 41.47 24.08 31.30
N VAL A 68 41.89 23.43 32.39
CA VAL A 68 41.95 21.96 32.50
C VAL A 68 40.55 21.36 32.42
N LEU A 69 39.58 21.85 33.21
CA LEU A 69 38.18 21.41 33.18
C LEU A 69 37.57 21.63 31.80
N HIS A 70 37.85 22.76 31.15
CA HIS A 70 37.37 23.05 29.80
C HIS A 70 38.00 22.09 28.78
N GLY A 71 39.29 21.78 28.89
CA GLY A 71 39.97 20.80 28.04
C GLY A 71 39.41 19.39 28.19
N ILE A 72 39.19 18.94 29.44
CA ILE A 72 38.53 17.66 29.75
C ILE A 72 37.13 17.64 29.17
N TYR A 73 36.38 18.74 29.32
CA TYR A 73 35.04 18.84 28.78
C TYR A 73 35.02 18.74 27.26
N LEU A 74 35.88 19.47 26.55
CA LEU A 74 35.99 19.38 25.09
C LEU A 74 36.37 17.97 24.63
N TYR A 75 37.18 17.25 25.40
CA TYR A 75 37.50 15.85 25.14
C TYR A 75 36.28 14.93 25.34
N LEU A 76 35.51 15.12 26.40
CA LEU A 76 34.28 14.38 26.67
C LEU A 76 33.17 14.70 25.67
N GLU A 77 32.99 15.97 25.32
CA GLU A 77 32.02 16.43 24.33
C GLU A 77 32.33 15.84 22.95
N LYS A 78 33.62 15.70 22.59
CA LYS A 78 34.02 14.95 21.38
C LYS A 78 33.55 13.49 21.37
N LYS A 79 33.42 12.84 22.53
CA LYS A 79 32.92 11.46 22.64
C LYS A 79 31.40 11.40 22.71
N ARG A 80 30.76 12.40 23.32
CA ARG A 80 29.30 12.48 23.54
C ARG A 80 28.55 13.29 22.47
N TYR A 81 29.22 13.75 21.42
CA TYR A 81 28.53 14.47 20.35
C TYR A 81 27.71 13.48 19.53
N ARG A 82 26.42 13.76 19.34
CA ARG A 82 25.49 12.88 18.62
C ARG A 82 25.08 13.52 17.30
N TYR A 83 24.80 12.68 16.32
CA TYR A 83 24.27 13.07 15.02
C TYR A 83 22.94 12.38 14.80
N VAL A 84 22.07 13.12 14.12
CA VAL A 84 20.72 12.69 13.79
C VAL A 84 20.50 13.02 12.31
N LEU A 85 20.13 12.03 11.53
CA LEU A 85 19.69 12.21 10.14
C LEU A 85 18.20 12.57 10.16
N PHE A 86 17.86 13.63 9.43
CA PHE A 86 16.48 14.00 9.14
C PHE A 86 16.17 13.69 7.68
N ILE A 87 15.01 13.08 7.44
CA ILE A 87 14.47 12.89 6.10
C ILE A 87 13.15 13.67 6.03
N PRO A 88 13.06 14.74 5.21
CA PRO A 88 11.84 15.51 5.05
C PRO A 88 10.75 14.66 4.38
N HIS A 89 9.50 14.92 4.74
CA HIS A 89 8.33 14.27 4.16
C HIS A 89 7.47 15.30 3.40
N ILE A 90 6.83 14.87 2.32
CA ILE A 90 6.04 15.74 1.44
C ILE A 90 4.82 16.40 2.11
N ASP A 91 4.25 15.76 3.13
CA ASP A 91 3.09 16.28 3.88
C ASP A 91 3.42 17.43 4.84
N ASP A 92 4.69 17.76 5.03
CA ASP A 92 5.08 18.84 5.92
C ASP A 92 4.89 20.21 5.24
N GLU A 93 3.76 20.85 5.52
CA GLU A 93 3.53 22.24 5.11
C GLU A 93 4.30 23.23 6.01
N VAL A 94 5.40 23.76 5.48
CA VAL A 94 6.29 24.68 6.18
C VAL A 94 5.93 26.13 5.88
N THR A 95 5.43 26.85 6.89
CA THR A 95 5.19 28.31 6.81
C THR A 95 6.31 29.10 7.50
N PRO A 96 6.56 30.36 7.09
CA PRO A 96 7.56 31.22 7.75
C PRO A 96 7.33 31.38 9.26
N ASP A 97 6.07 31.38 9.70
CA ASP A 97 5.72 31.49 11.12
C ASP A 97 6.10 30.23 11.93
N LYS A 98 5.87 29.03 11.37
CA LYS A 98 6.32 27.76 11.97
C LYS A 98 7.83 27.72 12.11
N LEU A 99 8.57 28.12 11.06
CA LEU A 99 10.03 28.23 11.11
C LEU A 99 10.51 29.27 12.13
N GLY A 100 9.80 30.40 12.23
CA GLY A 100 10.05 31.42 13.24
C GLY A 100 9.82 30.93 14.68
N GLN A 101 8.88 30.01 14.92
CA GLN A 101 8.69 29.34 16.20
C GLN A 101 9.80 28.32 16.47
N MET A 102 10.12 27.47 15.49
CA MET A 102 11.20 26.49 15.54
C MET A 102 12.52 27.15 15.97
N ILE A 103 12.94 28.23 15.29
CA ILE A 103 14.23 28.86 15.56
C ILE A 103 14.30 29.49 16.97
N ARG A 104 13.16 29.97 17.49
CA ARG A 104 13.07 30.48 18.86
C ARG A 104 13.18 29.35 19.89
N HIS A 105 12.57 28.20 19.62
CA HIS A 105 12.73 27.02 20.47
C HIS A 105 14.18 26.53 20.47
N VAL A 106 14.83 26.50 19.30
CA VAL A 106 16.28 26.21 19.18
C VAL A 106 17.11 27.20 19.99
N HIS A 107 16.83 28.50 19.94
CA HIS A 107 17.54 29.49 20.77
C HIS A 107 17.37 29.23 22.27
N GLY A 108 16.15 28.90 22.69
CA GLY A 108 15.80 28.60 24.08
C GLY A 108 16.46 27.33 24.65
N SER A 109 16.89 26.40 23.79
CA SER A 109 17.62 25.19 24.21
C SER A 109 19.04 25.47 24.72
N GLY A 110 19.55 26.69 24.47
CA GLY A 110 20.90 27.12 24.79
C GLY A 110 21.30 26.97 26.26
N ARG A 111 22.57 26.62 26.53
CA ARG A 111 23.11 26.58 27.90
C ARG A 111 22.99 27.93 28.61
N LYS A 112 22.71 27.91 29.93
CA LYS A 112 22.65 29.14 30.75
C LYS A 112 24.04 29.79 30.89
N PRO A 113 24.15 31.08 31.25
CA PRO A 113 25.44 31.77 31.34
C PRO A 113 26.49 31.11 32.25
N LEU A 114 26.08 30.59 33.42
CA LEU A 114 26.98 29.89 34.34
C LEU A 114 27.46 28.55 33.78
N GLU A 115 26.57 27.80 33.12
CA GLU A 115 26.93 26.55 32.45
C GLU A 115 27.90 26.80 31.29
N ARG A 116 27.68 27.87 30.51
CA ARG A 116 28.60 28.30 29.43
C ARG A 116 29.98 28.65 29.96
N LEU A 117 30.08 29.18 31.18
CA LEU A 117 31.36 29.54 31.79
C LEU A 117 32.19 28.30 32.13
N LEU A 118 31.54 27.23 32.62
CA LEU A 118 32.14 25.97 33.05
C LEU A 118 32.38 25.00 31.89
N LYS A 119 31.36 24.76 31.08
CA LYS A 119 31.33 23.75 30.00
C LYS A 119 31.68 24.34 28.63
N GLY A 120 31.67 25.67 28.48
CA GLY A 120 31.76 26.29 27.16
C GLY A 120 30.41 26.32 26.43
N ARG A 121 30.42 26.91 25.24
CA ARG A 121 29.23 27.07 24.40
C ARG A 121 28.82 25.74 23.78
N ASP A 122 27.52 25.51 23.71
CA ASP A 122 26.89 24.42 23.00
C ASP A 122 26.82 24.74 21.51
N TRP A 123 27.74 24.15 20.75
CA TRP A 123 27.74 24.24 19.29
C TRP A 123 26.88 23.13 18.71
N TYR A 124 25.88 23.54 17.93
CA TYR A 124 25.09 22.67 17.07
C TYR A 124 25.58 22.83 15.64
N ARG A 125 25.19 21.90 14.79
CA ARG A 125 25.42 22.01 13.35
C ARG A 125 24.30 21.37 12.55
N MET A 126 24.09 21.89 11.37
CA MET A 126 23.35 21.21 10.30
C MET A 126 24.28 21.00 9.12
N THR A 127 24.36 19.77 8.64
CA THR A 127 25.23 19.36 7.55
C THR A 127 24.40 18.80 6.42
N MET A 128 24.55 19.39 5.24
CA MET A 128 24.09 18.82 3.98
C MET A 128 25.24 18.00 3.40
N TYR A 129 24.98 16.75 3.02
CA TYR A 129 25.98 15.86 2.44
C TYR A 129 25.41 15.09 1.25
N ARG A 130 26.12 15.08 0.12
CA ARG A 130 25.82 14.22 -1.03
C ARG A 130 26.75 12.99 -0.99
N PRO A 131 26.22 11.76 -0.76
CA PRO A 131 27.00 10.53 -0.85
C PRO A 131 27.49 10.25 -2.27
N GLU A 132 28.33 9.23 -2.41
CA GLU A 132 28.79 8.70 -3.71
C GLU A 132 27.77 7.73 -4.28
N GLY A 133 27.48 7.83 -5.58
CA GLY A 133 26.58 6.94 -6.29
C GLY A 133 25.50 7.69 -7.07
N GLU A 134 25.18 7.18 -8.26
CA GLU A 134 24.25 7.81 -9.20
C GLU A 134 22.85 8.07 -8.62
N ASN A 135 22.39 7.18 -7.72
CA ASN A 135 21.06 7.25 -7.10
C ASN A 135 21.08 7.85 -5.69
N GLU A 136 22.25 8.26 -5.18
CA GLU A 136 22.38 8.82 -3.84
C GLU A 136 22.03 10.31 -3.84
N ARG A 137 21.21 10.69 -2.86
CA ARG A 137 20.65 12.03 -2.74
C ARG A 137 21.21 12.76 -1.53
N VAL A 138 21.09 14.08 -1.52
CA VAL A 138 21.54 14.96 -0.43
C VAL A 138 20.80 14.64 0.86
N ARG A 139 21.58 14.38 1.92
CA ARG A 139 21.12 14.03 3.27
C ARG A 139 21.34 15.18 4.23
N PHE A 140 20.44 15.33 5.21
CA PHE A 140 20.47 16.41 6.21
C PHE A 140 20.77 15.86 7.60
N TYR A 141 21.95 16.16 8.12
CA TYR A 141 22.37 15.73 9.45
C TYR A 141 22.35 16.90 10.42
N VAL A 142 21.76 16.71 11.59
CA VAL A 142 21.83 17.65 12.71
C VAL A 142 22.69 17.04 13.80
N GLY A 143 23.67 17.80 14.25
CA GLY A 143 24.58 17.35 15.30
C GLY A 143 24.62 18.29 16.47
N GLY A 144 24.75 17.76 17.68
CA GLY A 144 24.90 18.58 18.89
C GLY A 144 25.36 17.79 20.11
N PRO A 145 25.55 18.49 21.25
CA PRO A 145 25.85 17.87 22.53
C PRO A 145 24.70 16.95 22.98
N GLU A 146 25.02 15.74 23.45
CA GLU A 146 24.05 14.73 23.88
C GLU A 146 23.03 15.21 24.93
N ASP A 147 23.43 16.14 25.80
CA ASP A 147 22.56 16.71 26.84
C ASP A 147 21.47 17.64 26.30
N LYS A 148 21.63 18.17 25.08
CA LYS A 148 20.75 19.22 24.53
C LYS A 148 20.23 18.96 23.13
N ILE A 149 20.85 18.09 22.35
CA ILE A 149 20.43 17.77 20.98
C ILE A 149 18.95 17.35 20.89
N LYS A 150 18.42 16.67 21.90
CA LYS A 150 16.99 16.29 21.97
C LYS A 150 16.06 17.50 21.87
N GLN A 151 16.41 18.63 22.48
CA GLN A 151 15.59 19.85 22.44
C GLN A 151 15.61 20.50 21.05
N VAL A 152 16.77 20.47 20.37
CA VAL A 152 16.89 20.96 18.99
C VAL A 152 16.13 20.06 18.02
N VAL A 153 16.21 18.73 18.21
CA VAL A 153 15.44 17.76 17.42
C VAL A 153 13.93 17.99 17.59
N GLN A 154 13.45 18.14 18.82
CA GLN A 154 12.04 18.48 19.10
C GLN A 154 11.62 19.82 18.48
N ALA A 155 12.52 20.81 18.47
CA ALA A 155 12.28 22.08 17.79
C ALA A 155 11.98 21.86 16.30
N ILE A 156 12.82 21.10 15.61
CA ILE A 156 12.68 20.82 14.18
C ILE A 156 11.40 20.02 13.94
N GLN A 157 11.12 18.99 14.73
CA GLN A 157 9.88 18.21 14.65
C GLN A 157 8.60 19.04 14.83
N SER A 158 8.65 20.14 15.60
CA SER A 158 7.49 21.03 15.73
C SER A 158 7.11 21.76 14.44
N ALA A 159 8.06 21.90 13.50
CA ALA A 159 7.82 22.44 12.16
C ALA A 159 7.65 21.34 11.10
N TYR A 160 8.27 20.17 11.29
CA TYR A 160 8.30 19.04 10.37
C TYR A 160 7.76 17.78 11.05
N THR A 161 6.43 17.69 11.15
CA THR A 161 5.74 16.69 11.96
C THR A 161 5.91 15.27 11.40
N HIS A 162 5.95 15.12 10.07
CA HIS A 162 6.02 13.83 9.39
C HIS A 162 7.44 13.43 8.98
N SER A 163 8.43 14.29 9.24
CA SER A 163 9.83 13.96 8.98
C SER A 163 10.32 12.76 9.79
N GLU A 164 11.10 11.89 9.14
CA GLU A 164 11.71 10.75 9.80
C GLU A 164 13.09 11.07 10.35
N ILE A 165 13.42 10.40 11.46
CA ILE A 165 14.58 10.72 12.28
C ILE A 165 15.35 9.47 12.64
N TYR A 166 16.62 9.44 12.26
CA TYR A 166 17.52 8.33 12.54
C TYR A 166 18.73 8.79 13.35
N THR A 167 19.02 8.11 14.45
CA THR A 167 20.25 8.38 15.21
C THR A 167 21.43 7.74 14.48
N VAL A 168 22.45 8.53 14.18
CA VAL A 168 23.63 8.08 13.44
C VAL A 168 24.82 7.99 14.40
N PRO A 169 25.42 6.80 14.60
CA PRO A 169 26.68 6.67 15.31
C PRO A 169 27.75 7.56 14.71
N LYS A 170 28.65 8.08 15.55
CA LYS A 170 29.67 9.02 15.08
C LYS A 170 30.64 8.38 14.08
N GLU A 171 30.84 7.08 14.22
CA GLU A 171 31.67 6.24 13.36
C GLU A 171 31.10 6.12 11.94
N GLU A 172 29.77 6.17 11.82
CA GLU A 172 29.04 6.10 10.55
C GLU A 172 28.83 7.49 9.92
N MET A 173 29.06 8.57 10.68
CA MET A 173 28.90 9.94 10.18
C MET A 173 29.97 10.24 9.10
N PRO A 174 29.57 10.56 7.86
CA PRO A 174 30.50 10.78 6.76
C PRO A 174 31.19 12.15 6.92
N PHE A 175 32.43 12.15 7.42
CA PHE A 175 33.28 13.33 7.47
C PHE A 175 34.22 13.42 6.27
N PRO A 176 34.57 14.65 5.81
CA PRO A 176 35.53 14.83 4.75
C PRO A 176 36.90 14.23 5.09
N THR A 177 37.57 13.66 4.08
CA THR A 177 38.90 13.09 4.27
C THR A 177 39.94 14.19 4.58
N ARG A 178 41.14 13.78 5.02
CA ARG A 178 42.25 14.73 5.22
C ARG A 178 42.70 15.43 3.94
N LYS A 179 42.37 14.88 2.76
CA LYS A 179 42.71 15.42 1.45
C LYS A 179 41.64 16.39 0.91
N ALA A 180 40.47 16.45 1.56
CA ALA A 180 39.36 17.30 1.15
C ALA A 180 39.79 18.77 0.98
N VAL A 181 39.32 19.38 -0.09
CA VAL A 181 39.41 20.83 -0.26
C VAL A 181 38.35 21.48 0.61
N GLY A 182 38.70 22.60 1.26
CA GLY A 182 37.83 23.24 2.23
C GLY A 182 37.73 24.75 2.03
N GLY A 183 36.62 25.30 2.49
CA GLY A 183 36.37 26.73 2.51
C GLY A 183 35.42 27.14 3.63
N ARG A 184 35.34 28.45 3.84
CA ARG A 184 34.48 29.05 4.88
C ARG A 184 33.99 30.43 4.43
N MET A 185 32.78 30.77 4.85
CA MET A 185 32.20 32.09 4.64
C MET A 185 32.71 33.09 5.67
N VAL A 186 32.99 34.30 5.20
CA VAL A 186 33.33 35.45 6.04
C VAL A 186 32.54 36.68 5.58
N LEU A 187 32.25 37.61 6.49
CA LEU A 187 31.63 38.88 6.11
C LEU A 187 32.59 39.67 5.20
N LYS A 188 32.06 40.24 4.12
CA LYS A 188 32.81 41.10 3.20
C LYS A 188 33.24 42.39 3.91
N ARG A 189 32.31 42.99 4.68
CA ARG A 189 32.53 44.20 5.48
C ARG A 189 33.11 43.87 6.85
N LYS A 190 33.96 44.74 7.39
CA LYS A 190 34.67 44.54 8.67
C LYS A 190 34.27 45.61 9.70
N ARG A 191 34.62 45.38 10.97
CA ARG A 191 34.43 46.33 12.09
C ARG A 191 32.95 46.70 12.33
N LEU A 192 32.57 47.97 12.25
CA LEU A 192 31.20 48.42 12.54
C LEU A 192 30.22 47.96 11.45
N ASP A 193 30.65 47.98 10.19
CA ASP A 193 29.82 47.60 9.04
C ASP A 193 29.56 46.09 8.97
N ALA A 194 30.29 45.29 9.74
CA ALA A 194 30.00 43.87 9.94
C ALA A 194 28.64 43.64 10.67
N THR A 195 28.08 44.69 11.28
CA THR A 195 26.78 44.64 12.00
C THR A 195 25.58 45.00 11.14
N LEU A 196 25.78 45.24 9.85
CA LEU A 196 24.70 45.39 8.86
C LEU A 196 24.00 44.05 8.58
N SER A 197 22.72 44.10 8.21
CA SER A 197 21.87 42.92 8.00
C SER A 197 22.30 42.07 6.82
N LEU A 198 22.03 40.78 6.94
CA LEU A 198 22.00 39.85 5.83
C LEU A 198 20.54 39.63 5.40
N ALA A 199 20.36 38.98 4.24
CA ALA A 199 19.04 38.64 3.75
C ALA A 199 18.26 37.82 4.79
N ARG A 200 16.96 38.07 4.91
CA ARG A 200 16.05 37.28 5.76
C ARG A 200 15.40 36.17 4.94
N TYR A 201 15.03 35.10 5.63
CA TYR A 201 14.24 34.03 5.05
C TYR A 201 12.96 34.59 4.40
N THR A 202 12.77 34.23 3.14
CA THR A 202 11.60 34.60 2.33
C THR A 202 11.01 33.38 1.65
N ARG A 203 11.87 32.54 1.06
CA ARG A 203 11.53 31.30 0.37
C ARG A 203 12.60 30.24 0.62
N ASP A 204 12.25 28.99 0.37
CA ASP A 204 13.20 27.87 0.41
C ASP A 204 14.15 27.92 -0.79
N VAL A 205 15.45 27.80 -0.50
CA VAL A 205 16.56 27.78 -1.46
C VAL A 205 17.42 26.51 -1.32
N LEU A 206 17.14 25.63 -0.36
CA LEU A 206 17.89 24.41 -0.12
C LEU A 206 17.82 23.41 -1.29
N PRO A 207 16.69 23.26 -2.02
CA PRO A 207 16.64 22.48 -3.25
C PRO A 207 17.65 22.93 -4.31
N MET A 208 17.80 24.24 -4.50
CA MET A 208 18.81 24.76 -5.43
C MET A 208 20.22 24.42 -4.96
N LEU A 209 20.51 24.58 -3.66
CA LEU A 209 21.83 24.24 -3.12
C LEU A 209 22.13 22.74 -3.27
N GLY A 210 21.19 21.87 -2.90
CA GLY A 210 21.34 20.42 -3.04
C GLY A 210 21.56 20.01 -4.50
N SER A 211 20.87 20.65 -5.44
CA SER A 211 21.03 20.36 -6.88
C SER A 211 22.43 20.64 -7.42
N ALA A 212 23.13 21.63 -6.84
CA ALA A 212 24.45 22.05 -7.26
C ALA A 212 25.60 21.40 -6.45
N MET A 213 25.27 20.53 -5.49
CA MET A 213 26.26 19.73 -4.77
C MET A 213 26.66 18.53 -5.62
N GLU A 214 27.96 18.30 -5.78
CA GLU A 214 28.49 17.07 -6.36
C GLU A 214 28.68 15.98 -5.31
N GLU A 215 28.94 14.75 -5.73
CA GLU A 215 29.25 13.63 -4.84
C GLU A 215 30.36 14.00 -3.84
N LYS A 216 30.35 13.38 -2.65
CA LYS A 216 31.36 13.63 -1.61
C LYS A 216 31.59 15.12 -1.34
N THR A 217 30.49 15.88 -1.27
CA THR A 217 30.53 17.32 -0.98
C THR A 217 29.65 17.64 0.22
N TRP A 218 30.12 18.58 1.04
CA TRP A 218 29.49 18.97 2.30
C TRP A 218 29.28 20.49 2.39
N ILE A 219 28.11 20.87 2.88
CA ILE A 219 27.81 22.22 3.38
C ILE A 219 27.52 22.09 4.88
N ASP A 220 28.26 22.80 5.71
CA ASP A 220 28.12 22.73 7.17
C ASP A 220 27.78 24.11 7.74
N ILE A 221 26.64 24.19 8.44
CA ILE A 221 26.20 25.36 9.18
C ILE A 221 26.36 25.06 10.67
N ALA A 222 27.46 25.52 11.26
CA ALA A 222 27.69 25.43 12.70
C ALA A 222 27.12 26.67 13.40
N PHE A 223 26.32 26.50 14.45
CA PHE A 223 25.69 27.60 15.18
C PHE A 223 25.61 27.38 16.68
N THR A 224 25.51 28.46 17.45
CA THR A 224 25.27 28.43 18.90
C THR A 224 24.43 29.64 19.33
N PRO A 225 23.42 29.48 20.21
CA PRO A 225 22.61 30.59 20.69
C PRO A 225 23.45 31.69 21.35
N ASP A 226 23.15 32.95 21.05
CA ASP A 226 23.83 34.12 21.64
C ASP A 226 22.82 35.09 22.23
N ASN A 227 23.25 35.85 23.25
CA ASN A 227 22.39 36.81 23.93
C ASN A 227 22.26 38.13 23.13
N GLY A 228 22.94 38.25 21.98
CA GLY A 228 22.82 39.37 21.05
C GLY A 228 23.51 40.66 21.52
N TYR A 229 24.05 40.70 22.75
CA TYR A 229 24.65 41.91 23.34
C TYR A 229 25.69 42.59 22.45
N GLN A 230 26.60 41.81 21.83
CA GLN A 230 27.62 42.36 20.93
C GLN A 230 27.01 42.95 19.66
N LEU A 231 25.99 42.29 19.11
CA LEU A 231 25.26 42.78 17.93
C LEU A 231 24.51 44.07 18.27
N THR A 232 23.75 44.12 19.38
CA THR A 232 23.04 45.32 19.82
C THR A 232 23.98 46.49 20.11
N LYS A 233 25.12 46.23 20.79
CA LYS A 233 26.14 47.25 21.06
C LYS A 233 26.77 47.76 19.76
N GLY A 234 26.99 46.87 18.80
CA GLY A 234 27.50 47.19 17.47
C GLY A 234 26.52 48.04 16.66
N ILE A 235 25.25 47.64 16.59
CA ILE A 235 24.15 48.39 15.96
C ILE A 235 24.07 49.80 16.53
N ARG A 236 24.04 49.96 17.86
CA ARG A 236 24.02 51.28 18.52
C ARG A 236 25.25 52.14 18.18
N LYS A 237 26.43 51.52 18.05
CA LYS A 237 27.66 52.24 17.66
C LYS A 237 27.64 52.66 16.20
N ALA A 238 27.18 51.78 15.31
CA ALA A 238 27.02 52.06 13.88
C ALA A 238 25.98 53.18 13.67
N GLU A 239 24.83 53.09 14.33
CA GLU A 239 23.79 54.14 14.31
C GLU A 239 24.33 55.49 14.79
N LYS A 240 25.11 55.52 15.90
CA LYS A 240 25.78 56.73 16.38
C LYS A 240 26.81 57.26 15.39
N ALA A 241 27.57 56.39 14.72
CA ALA A 241 28.57 56.79 13.74
C ALA A 241 27.93 57.44 12.50
N ILE A 242 26.84 56.85 11.99
CA ILE A 242 26.10 57.38 10.84
C ILE A 242 25.36 58.68 11.24
N ARG A 243 24.77 58.75 12.45
CA ARG A 243 24.15 59.98 12.96
C ARG A 243 25.14 61.13 13.20
N LYS A 244 26.41 60.86 13.49
CA LYS A 244 27.44 61.90 13.59
C LYS A 244 27.77 62.54 12.23
N LYS A 245 27.66 61.78 11.13
CA LYS A 245 27.81 62.28 9.75
C LYS A 245 26.60 63.10 9.27
N LYS A 246 25.45 62.97 9.93
CA LYS A 246 24.18 63.68 9.65
C LYS A 246 24.30 65.22 9.60
N LYS A 247 25.42 65.81 10.08
CA LYS A 247 25.73 67.25 9.93
C LYS A 247 26.04 67.68 8.49
N GLN A 248 26.28 66.76 7.55
CA GLN A 248 26.62 67.07 6.15
C GLN A 248 25.58 66.58 5.11
N GLY A 249 24.41 66.08 5.55
CA GLY A 249 23.41 65.44 4.69
C GLY A 249 23.65 63.93 4.57
N LEU A 250 22.56 63.13 4.60
CA LEU A 250 22.64 61.67 4.49
C LEU A 250 22.34 61.23 3.06
N ASP A 251 23.22 60.42 2.48
CA ASP A 251 23.03 59.79 1.17
C ASP A 251 21.87 58.77 1.20
N ALA A 252 21.28 58.47 0.03
CA ALA A 252 20.20 57.49 -0.11
C ALA A 252 20.62 56.10 0.42
N PHE A 253 21.86 55.71 0.16
CA PHE A 253 22.46 54.47 0.65
C PHE A 253 22.59 54.44 2.18
N GLU A 254 23.05 55.54 2.79
CA GLU A 254 23.18 55.63 4.26
C GLU A 254 21.80 55.59 4.96
N LYS A 255 20.75 56.11 4.32
CA LYS A 255 19.37 55.99 4.82
C LYS A 255 18.88 54.54 4.82
N GLU A 256 19.25 53.76 3.81
CA GLU A 256 18.93 52.34 3.71
C GLU A 256 19.66 51.52 4.78
N GLU A 257 20.95 51.79 5.03
CA GLU A 257 21.73 51.16 6.10
C GLU A 257 21.11 51.41 7.49
N ILE A 258 20.65 52.64 7.77
CA ILE A 258 19.97 52.97 9.03
C ILE A 258 18.65 52.18 9.17
N ARG A 259 17.83 52.13 8.10
CA ARG A 259 16.57 51.37 8.12
C ARG A 259 16.84 49.89 8.36
N ALA A 260 17.84 49.33 7.69
CA ALA A 260 18.26 47.95 7.83
C ALA A 260 18.74 47.63 9.26
N LEU A 261 19.58 48.48 9.85
CA LEU A 261 20.05 48.35 11.24
C LEU A 261 18.89 48.38 12.25
N ASN A 262 17.96 49.32 12.10
CA ASN A 262 16.80 49.43 12.98
C ASN A 262 15.85 48.24 12.85
N LYS A 263 15.68 47.73 11.62
CA LYS A 263 14.84 46.55 11.36
C LYS A 263 15.51 45.27 11.86
N ARG A 264 16.85 45.16 11.81
CA ARG A 264 17.64 43.95 12.09
C ARG A 264 17.32 43.31 13.43
N PHE A 265 17.12 44.09 14.48
CA PHE A 265 16.82 43.60 15.84
C PHE A 265 15.43 44.02 16.34
N ALA A 266 14.52 44.36 15.43
CA ALA A 266 13.13 44.67 15.74
C ALA A 266 12.27 43.39 15.78
N LYS A 267 11.22 43.39 16.62
CA LYS A 267 10.38 42.22 16.95
C LYS A 267 11.18 41.15 17.71
N ASN A 268 10.53 40.10 18.21
CA ASN A 268 11.06 39.05 19.11
C ASN A 268 12.18 38.18 18.50
N GLU A 269 13.22 38.82 17.99
CA GLU A 269 14.26 38.22 17.19
C GLU A 269 15.41 37.72 18.06
N VAL A 270 15.88 36.52 17.73
CA VAL A 270 16.94 35.83 18.46
C VAL A 270 18.27 35.93 17.71
N ALA A 271 19.39 35.84 18.43
CA ALA A 271 20.73 35.95 17.86
C ALA A 271 21.50 34.64 18.00
N PHE A 272 22.32 34.33 16.98
CA PHE A 272 23.18 33.15 16.95
C PHE A 272 24.58 33.53 16.51
N GLN A 273 25.59 32.86 17.07
CA GLN A 273 26.90 32.83 16.43
C GLN A 273 26.91 31.70 15.39
N VAL A 274 27.27 32.02 14.16
CA VAL A 274 27.18 31.11 13.01
C VAL A 274 28.52 31.04 12.30
N SER A 275 28.84 29.87 11.77
CA SER A 275 29.95 29.64 10.85
C SER A 275 29.50 28.69 9.73
N VAL A 276 29.61 29.13 8.47
CA VAL A 276 29.26 28.32 7.31
C VAL A 276 30.53 27.84 6.62
N SER A 277 30.69 26.52 6.54
CA SER A 277 31.88 25.84 6.01
C SER A 277 31.51 24.92 4.85
N PHE A 278 32.45 24.74 3.93
CA PHE A 278 32.32 23.83 2.79
C PHE A 278 33.49 22.87 2.79
N ALA A 279 33.25 21.64 2.36
CA ALA A 279 34.29 20.66 2.08
C ALA A 279 33.89 19.83 0.86
N SER A 280 34.87 19.34 0.10
CA SER A 280 34.63 18.38 -0.98
C SER A 280 35.83 17.47 -1.17
N ASP A 281 35.55 16.18 -1.30
CA ASP A 281 36.50 15.15 -1.74
C ASP A 281 36.33 14.82 -3.24
N TYR A 282 35.34 15.41 -3.90
CA TYR A 282 35.16 15.31 -5.35
C TYR A 282 36.35 15.91 -6.11
N TYR A 283 36.59 15.42 -7.32
CA TYR A 283 37.58 15.99 -8.23
C TYR A 283 36.95 16.40 -9.57
N PRO A 284 37.09 17.67 -9.99
CA PRO A 284 37.76 18.78 -9.31
C PRO A 284 36.87 19.45 -8.24
N GLY A 285 37.23 19.35 -6.96
CA GLY A 285 36.40 19.88 -5.87
C GLY A 285 36.49 21.39 -5.62
N VAL A 286 37.57 22.06 -6.03
CA VAL A 286 37.76 23.51 -5.78
C VAL A 286 36.72 24.37 -6.50
N PRO A 287 36.41 24.16 -7.79
CA PRO A 287 35.32 24.84 -8.48
C PRO A 287 33.97 24.61 -7.79
N VAL A 288 33.67 23.36 -7.39
CA VAL A 288 32.41 22.99 -6.73
C VAL A 288 32.19 23.80 -5.45
N ILE A 289 33.13 23.75 -4.50
CA ILE A 289 32.99 24.48 -3.23
C ILE A 289 33.01 26.00 -3.41
N LYS A 290 33.70 26.49 -4.45
CA LYS A 290 33.71 27.93 -4.79
C LYS A 290 32.34 28.35 -5.31
N ASN A 291 31.73 27.57 -6.20
CA ASN A 291 30.39 27.81 -6.72
C ASN A 291 29.34 27.76 -5.59
N LEU A 292 29.37 26.73 -4.75
CA LEU A 292 28.52 26.63 -3.55
C LEU A 292 28.68 27.86 -2.64
N GLY A 293 29.93 28.28 -2.39
CA GLY A 293 30.22 29.49 -1.62
C GLY A 293 29.66 30.77 -2.24
N HIS A 294 29.69 30.90 -3.58
CA HIS A 294 29.10 32.03 -4.29
C HIS A 294 27.57 32.02 -4.25
N MET A 295 26.94 30.85 -4.36
CA MET A 295 25.48 30.72 -4.23
C MET A 295 25.02 31.10 -2.82
N VAL A 296 25.69 30.61 -1.77
CA VAL A 296 25.39 31.01 -0.39
C VAL A 296 25.63 32.51 -0.18
N ALA A 297 26.67 33.09 -0.81
CA ALA A 297 26.90 34.54 -0.73
C ALA A 297 25.76 35.34 -1.36
N SER A 298 25.23 34.88 -2.50
CA SER A 298 24.11 35.48 -3.22
C SER A 298 22.81 35.39 -2.42
N ILE A 299 22.49 34.19 -1.90
CA ILE A 299 21.30 33.95 -1.05
C ILE A 299 21.28 34.89 0.17
N MET A 300 22.45 35.12 0.77
CA MET A 300 22.57 35.91 2.00
C MET A 300 22.77 37.42 1.75
N ALA A 301 22.86 37.86 0.50
CA ALA A 301 23.16 39.24 0.15
C ALA A 301 21.97 40.18 0.43
N ASP A 302 22.23 41.23 1.20
CA ASP A 302 21.31 42.33 1.49
C ASP A 302 22.16 43.61 1.61
N VAL A 303 22.05 44.38 2.69
CA VAL A 303 22.95 45.52 2.95
C VAL A 303 24.39 45.04 3.23
N ASN A 304 24.54 43.85 3.79
CA ASN A 304 25.83 43.18 3.93
C ASN A 304 25.90 41.95 3.01
N GLU A 305 27.13 41.51 2.76
CA GLU A 305 27.40 40.36 1.89
C GLU A 305 28.39 39.41 2.55
N LEU A 306 28.29 38.14 2.16
CA LEU A 306 29.28 37.12 2.51
C LEU A 306 30.30 36.97 1.38
N ARG A 307 31.49 36.50 1.74
CA ARG A 307 32.55 36.15 0.80
C ARG A 307 33.13 34.78 1.15
N TYR A 308 33.31 33.96 0.13
CA TYR A 308 34.02 32.70 0.24
C TYR A 308 35.53 32.90 0.45
N ARG A 309 36.12 32.17 1.39
CA ARG A 309 37.58 32.08 1.60
C ARG A 309 38.00 30.61 1.70
N ARG A 310 39.09 30.26 1.03
CA ARG A 310 39.71 28.92 1.15
C ARG A 310 40.20 28.71 2.58
N PHE A 311 39.88 27.56 3.15
CA PHE A 311 40.28 27.18 4.51
C PHE A 311 40.34 25.66 4.62
N ARG A 312 41.55 25.10 4.78
CA ARG A 312 41.74 23.65 4.90
C ARG A 312 41.14 23.12 6.19
N ARG A 313 40.67 21.87 6.18
CA ARG A 313 40.05 21.20 7.34
C ARG A 313 38.93 22.05 7.96
N SER A 314 38.10 22.62 7.10
CA SER A 314 36.98 23.50 7.45
C SER A 314 35.89 22.83 8.27
N MET A 315 35.82 21.50 8.25
CA MET A 315 34.75 20.72 8.87
C MET A 315 35.34 19.65 9.81
N PRO A 316 35.68 20.01 11.06
CA PRO A 316 36.02 19.02 12.07
C PRO A 316 34.79 18.19 12.46
N ALA A 317 34.98 17.07 13.16
CA ALA A 317 33.87 16.28 13.68
C ALA A 317 32.95 17.13 14.58
N VAL A 318 33.52 17.70 15.64
CA VAL A 318 32.80 18.61 16.53
C VAL A 318 33.10 20.07 16.19
N PRO A 319 32.08 20.90 15.91
CA PRO A 319 32.26 22.28 15.49
C PRO A 319 32.75 23.17 16.64
N HIS A 320 33.97 23.69 16.48
CA HIS A 320 34.52 24.77 17.32
C HIS A 320 35.20 25.78 16.41
N PRO A 321 34.45 26.53 15.60
CA PRO A 321 35.07 27.45 14.65
C PRO A 321 35.90 28.47 15.43
N VAL A 322 37.14 28.72 15.02
CA VAL A 322 37.98 29.81 15.56
C VAL A 322 37.96 31.01 14.61
N TYR A 323 38.00 30.72 13.31
CA TYR A 323 37.95 31.69 12.22
C TYR A 323 36.59 31.67 11.51
N GLY A 324 36.13 32.82 10.99
CA GLY A 324 34.87 32.93 10.25
C GLY A 324 33.61 32.81 11.12
N LYS A 325 33.68 33.29 12.37
CA LYS A 325 32.51 33.46 13.24
C LYS A 325 31.76 34.72 12.85
N MET A 326 30.45 34.63 12.70
CA MET A 326 29.56 35.73 12.38
C MET A 326 28.39 35.73 13.37
N ILE A 327 27.76 36.89 13.59
CA ILE A 327 26.54 36.96 14.40
C ILE A 327 25.37 37.21 13.45
N TRP A 328 24.44 36.25 13.40
CA TRP A 328 23.25 36.27 12.56
C TRP A 328 21.99 36.32 13.44
N THR A 329 20.90 36.88 12.91
CA THR A 329 19.59 36.77 13.53
C THR A 329 18.93 35.43 13.19
N GLY A 330 17.87 35.04 13.91
CA GLY A 330 17.11 33.83 13.64
C GLY A 330 16.60 33.78 12.19
N SER A 331 15.99 34.87 11.71
CA SER A 331 15.49 35.00 10.34
C SER A 331 16.60 34.95 9.28
N GLU A 332 17.81 35.42 9.59
CA GLU A 332 18.98 35.33 8.70
C GLU A 332 19.48 33.86 8.65
N LEU A 333 19.55 33.19 9.80
CA LEU A 333 19.96 31.77 9.91
C LEU A 333 18.97 30.82 9.23
N LEU A 334 17.67 31.12 9.26
CA LEU A 334 16.63 30.34 8.60
C LEU A 334 16.79 30.25 7.07
N ASN A 335 17.62 31.06 6.40
CA ASN A 335 17.93 30.83 4.97
C ASN A 335 18.70 29.53 4.71
N LEU A 336 19.42 29.03 5.72
CA LEU A 336 20.28 27.85 5.60
C LEU A 336 20.00 26.80 6.67
N PHE A 337 19.20 27.10 7.69
CA PHE A 337 18.88 26.20 8.80
C PHE A 337 17.38 25.89 8.85
N HIS A 338 16.97 24.95 8.00
CA HIS A 338 15.67 24.30 7.97
C HIS A 338 15.79 23.04 7.08
N LEU A 339 14.73 22.24 6.96
CA LEU A 339 14.66 21.15 5.97
C LEU A 339 14.01 21.68 4.68
N PRO A 340 14.35 21.11 3.51
CA PRO A 340 13.75 21.54 2.25
C PRO A 340 12.25 21.26 2.24
N ASN A 341 11.48 22.19 1.68
CA ASN A 341 10.07 22.05 1.39
C ASN A 341 9.94 21.38 0.02
N VAL A 342 9.55 20.10 0.01
CA VAL A 342 9.52 19.26 -1.18
C VAL A 342 8.09 19.10 -1.64
N THR A 343 7.82 19.36 -2.92
CA THR A 343 6.48 19.24 -3.51
C THR A 343 6.21 17.87 -4.11
N GLY A 344 7.27 17.06 -4.28
CA GLY A 344 7.20 15.73 -4.87
C GLY A 344 7.03 15.76 -6.39
N ASP A 345 7.33 16.90 -7.04
CA ASP A 345 7.33 17.01 -8.49
C ASP A 345 8.56 16.31 -9.07
N LYS A 346 8.34 15.16 -9.72
CA LYS A 346 9.41 14.40 -10.37
C LYS A 346 10.05 15.15 -11.54
N ASN A 347 9.45 16.19 -12.11
CA ASN A 347 10.07 17.02 -13.16
C ASN A 347 11.00 18.10 -12.60
N SER A 348 10.90 18.38 -11.30
CA SER A 348 11.77 19.34 -10.63
C SER A 348 13.22 18.82 -10.60
N LYS A 349 14.08 19.42 -11.43
CA LYS A 349 15.52 19.12 -11.45
C LYS A 349 16.19 19.38 -10.10
N THR A 350 15.61 20.25 -9.27
CA THR A 350 16.16 20.60 -7.96
C THR A 350 15.77 19.62 -6.86
N GLU A 351 14.55 19.09 -6.87
CA GLU A 351 14.08 18.14 -5.85
C GLU A 351 14.65 16.72 -6.04
N ARG A 352 14.95 16.31 -7.28
CA ARG A 352 15.53 14.99 -7.60
C ARG A 352 16.79 14.66 -6.81
N ASN A 353 17.59 15.67 -6.47
CA ASN A 353 18.86 15.50 -5.77
C ASN A 353 18.71 15.52 -4.24
N ILE A 354 17.51 15.71 -3.69
CA ILE A 354 17.25 15.70 -2.24
C ILE A 354 16.67 14.35 -1.82
N LEU A 355 17.18 13.83 -0.69
CA LEU A 355 16.55 12.70 -0.02
C LEU A 355 15.29 13.19 0.70
N TYR A 356 14.13 12.65 0.32
CA TYR A 356 12.84 12.93 0.95
C TYR A 356 11.96 11.68 0.88
N LEU A 357 10.87 11.67 1.65
CA LEU A 357 9.85 10.62 1.65
C LEU A 357 8.59 11.10 0.94
N ASP A 358 8.10 10.31 -0.01
CA ASP A 358 6.76 10.47 -0.57
C ASP A 358 5.72 9.76 0.31
N LYS A 359 4.43 10.05 0.06
CA LYS A 359 3.33 9.37 0.72
C LYS A 359 3.39 7.87 0.47
N GLY A 360 3.54 7.11 1.55
CA GLY A 360 3.61 5.65 1.52
C GLY A 360 5.02 5.06 1.39
N GLU A 361 6.07 5.88 1.37
CA GLU A 361 7.47 5.45 1.52
C GLU A 361 7.94 5.47 2.99
N ASN A 362 7.04 5.79 3.92
CA ASN A 362 7.32 5.81 5.35
C ASN A 362 7.78 4.44 5.85
N MET A 363 8.72 4.47 6.78
CA MET A 363 9.18 3.29 7.48
C MET A 363 8.07 2.78 8.40
N ILE A 364 7.78 1.49 8.30
CA ILE A 364 6.83 0.83 9.19
C ILE A 364 7.52 0.43 10.51
N PRO A 365 6.79 0.45 11.64
CA PRO A 365 7.26 -0.10 12.90
C PRO A 365 7.76 -1.55 12.79
N ASN A 366 8.68 -1.94 13.68
CA ASN A 366 9.33 -3.27 13.64
C ASN A 366 8.39 -4.42 14.01
N ASP A 367 7.34 -4.15 14.76
CA ASP A 367 6.28 -5.08 15.15
C ASP A 367 5.19 -5.20 14.07
N LEU A 368 4.95 -4.13 13.33
CA LEU A 368 3.95 -4.08 12.26
C LEU A 368 4.41 -4.85 11.02
N LEU A 369 3.53 -5.69 10.48
CA LEU A 369 3.79 -6.54 9.32
C LEU A 369 5.09 -7.37 9.46
N ALA A 370 5.31 -7.93 10.65
CA ALA A 370 6.53 -8.69 10.98
C ALA A 370 6.37 -10.21 10.85
N GLU A 371 5.13 -10.72 10.86
CA GLU A 371 4.82 -12.15 10.99
C GLU A 371 3.91 -12.64 9.85
N GLY A 372 4.07 -13.91 9.46
CA GLY A 372 3.21 -14.56 8.47
C GLY A 372 3.86 -14.77 7.10
N ILE A 373 3.08 -14.55 6.03
CA ILE A 373 3.48 -14.74 4.63
C ILE A 373 4.33 -13.56 4.19
N SER A 374 5.53 -13.83 3.69
CA SER A 374 6.52 -12.82 3.30
C SER A 374 6.23 -12.27 1.90
N ILE A 375 6.14 -10.95 1.77
CA ILE A 375 5.66 -10.31 0.53
C ILE A 375 6.74 -9.49 -0.20
N GLY A 376 7.72 -8.94 0.53
CA GLY A 376 8.79 -8.12 -0.04
C GLY A 376 9.46 -7.26 1.03
N HIS A 377 10.31 -6.32 0.62
CA HIS A 377 11.02 -5.41 1.54
C HIS A 377 10.42 -4.01 1.45
N VAL A 378 10.35 -3.28 2.56
CA VAL A 378 9.86 -1.90 2.57
C VAL A 378 10.65 -1.06 1.57
N MET A 379 9.92 -0.34 0.71
CA MET A 379 10.51 0.64 -0.18
C MET A 379 10.75 1.92 0.62
N HIS A 380 11.98 2.07 1.10
CA HIS A 380 12.42 3.25 1.81
C HIS A 380 13.78 3.71 1.25
N PRO A 381 14.00 5.02 1.05
CA PRO A 381 15.18 5.48 0.32
C PRO A 381 16.48 5.39 1.14
N TYR A 382 16.39 5.29 2.48
CA TYR A 382 17.54 5.09 3.39
C TYR A 382 17.69 3.63 3.87
N ILE A 383 16.70 3.06 4.56
CA ILE A 383 16.67 1.65 4.99
C ILE A 383 16.16 0.74 3.87
N LYS A 384 16.86 -0.38 3.58
CA LYS A 384 16.50 -1.27 2.46
C LYS A 384 16.11 -2.71 2.86
N ASP A 385 16.46 -3.16 4.06
CA ASP A 385 16.42 -4.59 4.42
C ASP A 385 15.22 -4.99 5.29
N ARG A 386 14.25 -4.11 5.50
CA ARG A 386 13.07 -4.42 6.32
C ARG A 386 12.10 -5.29 5.54
N LEU A 387 12.12 -6.59 5.81
CA LEU A 387 11.16 -7.55 5.24
C LEU A 387 9.74 -7.30 5.80
N VAL A 388 8.75 -7.35 4.92
CA VAL A 388 7.32 -7.22 5.24
C VAL A 388 6.67 -8.61 5.15
N LYS A 389 5.89 -8.96 6.18
CA LYS A 389 5.11 -10.19 6.26
C LYS A 389 3.69 -9.88 6.72
N ILE A 390 2.69 -10.50 6.12
CA ILE A 390 1.29 -10.33 6.48
C ILE A 390 0.78 -11.63 7.13
N ARG A 391 0.05 -11.52 8.24
CA ARG A 391 -0.52 -12.67 8.95
C ARG A 391 -1.54 -13.40 8.08
N GLU A 392 -1.60 -14.73 8.20
CA GLU A 392 -2.49 -15.56 7.38
C GLU A 392 -3.97 -15.23 7.57
N ASP A 393 -4.37 -14.80 8.77
CA ASP A 393 -5.76 -14.39 9.03
C ASP A 393 -6.20 -13.19 8.20
N PHE A 394 -5.26 -12.31 7.80
CA PHE A 394 -5.55 -11.22 6.89
C PHE A 394 -5.52 -11.66 5.43
N PHE A 395 -4.77 -12.71 5.05
CA PHE A 395 -4.85 -13.30 3.70
C PHE A 395 -6.20 -13.97 3.40
N LYS A 396 -6.89 -14.45 4.43
CA LYS A 396 -8.26 -14.97 4.32
C LYS A 396 -9.26 -13.89 3.89
N ASN A 397 -8.93 -12.60 4.05
CA ASN A 397 -9.81 -11.47 3.71
C ASN A 397 -9.86 -11.16 2.21
N HIS A 398 -9.55 -12.16 1.38
CA HIS A 398 -9.40 -12.03 -0.07
C HIS A 398 -8.31 -11.01 -0.44
N GLY A 399 -7.98 -10.90 -1.72
CA GLY A 399 -6.99 -9.93 -2.15
C GLY A 399 -7.07 -9.59 -3.62
N TYR A 400 -6.49 -8.44 -3.93
CA TYR A 400 -6.59 -7.85 -5.24
C TYR A 400 -5.23 -7.31 -5.68
N ILE A 401 -4.69 -7.86 -6.79
CA ILE A 401 -3.43 -7.44 -7.41
C ILE A 401 -3.73 -6.76 -8.74
N THR A 402 -3.28 -5.52 -8.91
CA THR A 402 -3.58 -4.73 -10.11
C THR A 402 -2.39 -3.95 -10.65
N GLY A 403 -2.34 -3.73 -11.96
CA GLY A 403 -1.30 -2.94 -12.63
C GLY A 403 -1.15 -3.19 -14.12
N LYS A 404 -0.51 -2.24 -14.81
CA LYS A 404 -0.21 -2.36 -16.25
C LYS A 404 0.64 -3.60 -16.56
N VAL A 405 0.61 -4.04 -17.81
CA VAL A 405 1.53 -5.08 -18.32
C VAL A 405 2.98 -4.69 -18.03
N GLY A 406 3.80 -5.65 -17.58
CA GLY A 406 5.21 -5.45 -17.24
C GLY A 406 5.48 -4.68 -15.94
N SER A 407 4.46 -4.34 -15.14
CA SER A 407 4.64 -3.62 -13.87
C SER A 407 5.14 -4.49 -12.70
N GLY A 408 4.99 -5.82 -12.80
CA GLY A 408 5.42 -6.78 -11.78
C GLY A 408 4.29 -7.56 -11.09
N LYS A 409 3.06 -7.57 -11.62
CA LYS A 409 1.90 -8.31 -11.07
C LYS A 409 2.20 -9.79 -10.81
N SER A 410 2.62 -10.54 -11.82
CA SER A 410 2.93 -11.97 -11.70
C SER A 410 4.10 -12.20 -10.73
N THR A 411 5.05 -11.26 -10.63
CA THR A 411 6.15 -11.34 -9.68
C THR A 411 5.68 -11.25 -8.23
N ILE A 412 4.80 -10.29 -7.90
CA ILE A 412 4.26 -10.20 -6.53
C ILE A 412 3.32 -11.38 -6.23
N ALA A 413 2.50 -11.81 -7.19
CA ALA A 413 1.66 -13.01 -7.04
C ALA A 413 2.50 -14.26 -6.77
N MET A 414 3.56 -14.50 -7.55
CA MET A 414 4.48 -15.60 -7.28
C MET A 414 5.20 -15.42 -5.95
N ARG A 415 5.54 -14.20 -5.53
CA ARG A 415 6.18 -13.99 -4.22
C ARG A 415 5.27 -14.42 -3.07
N LEU A 416 3.98 -14.09 -3.15
CA LEU A 416 2.96 -14.55 -2.20
C LEU A 416 2.86 -16.08 -2.20
N MET A 417 2.65 -16.67 -3.37
CA MET A 417 2.54 -18.13 -3.52
C MET A 417 3.81 -18.84 -3.08
N GLN A 418 4.99 -18.29 -3.36
CA GLN A 418 6.26 -18.84 -2.91
C GLN A 418 6.33 -18.89 -1.39
N SER A 419 5.90 -17.85 -0.68
CA SER A 419 5.92 -17.87 0.77
C SER A 419 4.92 -18.88 1.36
N VAL A 420 3.82 -19.19 0.65
CA VAL A 420 2.91 -20.29 1.02
C VAL A 420 3.57 -21.65 0.75
N ILE A 421 4.19 -21.81 -0.42
CA ILE A 421 4.93 -23.02 -0.81
C ILE A 421 6.10 -23.28 0.16
N ASP A 422 6.85 -22.26 0.56
CA ASP A 422 7.97 -22.40 1.50
C ASP A 422 7.48 -22.94 2.86
N LYS A 423 6.38 -22.38 3.39
CA LYS A 423 5.72 -22.90 4.60
C LYS A 423 5.20 -24.31 4.42
N TRP A 424 4.65 -24.61 3.25
CA TRP A 424 4.17 -25.94 2.91
C TRP A 424 5.30 -26.97 2.84
N LEU A 425 6.47 -26.61 2.30
CA LEU A 425 7.66 -27.46 2.29
C LEU A 425 8.25 -27.66 3.68
N GLU A 426 8.14 -26.67 4.56
CA GLU A 426 8.57 -26.76 5.96
C GLU A 426 7.63 -27.67 6.78
N ASN A 427 6.31 -27.51 6.64
CA ASN A 427 5.29 -28.24 7.41
C ASN A 427 4.12 -28.72 6.51
N PRO A 428 4.29 -29.77 5.69
CA PRO A 428 3.29 -30.21 4.70
C PRO A 428 1.94 -30.69 5.26
N ASN A 429 1.86 -30.96 6.57
CA ASN A 429 0.64 -31.45 7.23
C ASN A 429 -0.16 -30.35 7.91
N GLU A 430 0.51 -29.26 8.33
CA GLU A 430 -0.13 -28.15 9.03
C GLU A 430 -0.42 -26.97 8.09
N ALA A 431 0.39 -26.81 7.04
CA ALA A 431 0.25 -25.71 6.10
C ALA A 431 -1.08 -25.75 5.34
N GLY A 432 -1.50 -24.55 4.95
CA GLY A 432 -2.59 -24.32 4.02
C GLY A 432 -2.29 -24.79 2.60
N GLY A 433 -3.34 -25.02 1.82
CA GLY A 433 -3.23 -25.35 0.40
C GLY A 433 -3.25 -24.12 -0.51
N LEU A 434 -3.03 -24.33 -1.80
CA LEU A 434 -3.03 -23.31 -2.85
C LEU A 434 -3.71 -23.86 -4.10
N SER A 435 -4.62 -23.09 -4.72
CA SER A 435 -5.14 -23.36 -6.06
C SER A 435 -4.89 -22.15 -6.96
N LEU A 436 -4.13 -22.33 -8.03
CA LEU A 436 -3.89 -21.31 -9.05
C LEU A 436 -4.69 -21.64 -10.31
N PHE A 437 -5.46 -20.67 -10.81
CA PHE A 437 -6.10 -20.70 -12.13
C PHE A 437 -5.32 -19.78 -13.06
N ASP A 438 -4.70 -20.34 -14.10
CA ASP A 438 -3.78 -19.61 -14.98
C ASP A 438 -4.20 -19.71 -16.46
N PRO A 439 -4.79 -18.64 -17.03
CA PRO A 439 -5.10 -18.53 -18.46
C PRO A 439 -3.89 -18.51 -19.39
N THR A 440 -2.68 -18.26 -18.87
CA THR A 440 -1.48 -18.01 -19.67
C THR A 440 -0.43 -19.12 -19.62
N GLU A 441 -0.60 -20.13 -18.75
CA GLU A 441 0.39 -21.15 -18.34
C GLU A 441 1.63 -20.64 -17.59
N ASP A 442 1.97 -19.36 -17.71
CA ASP A 442 3.29 -18.86 -17.35
C ASP A 442 3.56 -18.95 -15.83
N LEU A 443 2.59 -18.54 -15.03
CA LEU A 443 2.73 -18.44 -13.58
C LEU A 443 2.73 -19.83 -12.92
N ALA A 444 1.89 -20.74 -13.43
CA ALA A 444 1.86 -22.14 -13.00
C ALA A 444 3.18 -22.86 -13.29
N TYR A 445 3.77 -22.66 -14.47
CA TYR A 445 5.09 -23.23 -14.80
C TYR A 445 6.18 -22.69 -13.88
N VAL A 446 6.16 -21.39 -13.55
CA VAL A 446 7.13 -20.82 -12.61
C VAL A 446 7.00 -21.44 -11.22
N ALA A 447 5.77 -21.64 -10.73
CA ALA A 447 5.55 -22.30 -9.43
C ALA A 447 6.04 -23.76 -9.43
N MET A 448 5.76 -24.52 -10.49
CA MET A 448 6.26 -25.89 -10.67
C MET A 448 7.78 -25.95 -10.75
N ASN A 449 8.40 -25.04 -11.48
CA ASN A 449 9.86 -24.92 -11.58
C ASN A 449 10.50 -24.64 -10.21
N ARG A 450 9.84 -23.85 -9.35
CA ARG A 450 10.30 -23.56 -7.98
C ARG A 450 10.18 -24.77 -7.05
N LEU A 451 9.15 -25.60 -7.19
CA LEU A 451 9.05 -26.88 -6.48
C LEU A 451 10.17 -27.83 -6.90
N LEU A 452 10.43 -27.95 -8.21
CA LEU A 452 11.55 -28.73 -8.73
C LEU A 452 12.91 -28.21 -8.23
N LYS A 453 13.09 -26.89 -8.16
CA LYS A 453 14.29 -26.27 -7.56
C LYS A 453 14.43 -26.63 -6.09
N ALA A 454 13.35 -26.57 -5.32
CA ALA A 454 13.36 -26.95 -3.91
C ALA A 454 13.75 -28.41 -3.71
N GLU A 455 13.17 -29.33 -4.50
CA GLU A 455 13.55 -30.76 -4.51
C GLU A 455 15.04 -30.93 -4.80
N LYS A 456 15.53 -30.22 -5.82
CA LYS A 456 16.95 -30.25 -6.19
C LYS A 456 17.86 -29.75 -5.07
N ASP A 457 17.42 -28.75 -4.32
CA ASP A 457 18.17 -28.22 -3.16
C ASP A 457 18.11 -29.14 -1.93
N GLY A 458 17.51 -30.32 -2.05
CA GLY A 458 17.41 -31.32 -0.99
C GLY A 458 16.18 -31.15 -0.09
N LYS A 459 15.23 -30.27 -0.41
CA LYS A 459 13.94 -30.21 0.29
C LYS A 459 13.07 -31.38 -0.14
N LYS A 460 12.33 -31.98 0.80
CA LYS A 460 11.38 -33.05 0.47
C LYS A 460 10.09 -32.44 -0.10
N VAL A 461 9.78 -32.76 -1.35
CA VAL A 461 8.52 -32.37 -2.00
C VAL A 461 7.59 -33.59 -2.02
N ASP A 462 6.42 -33.50 -1.38
CA ASP A 462 5.40 -34.54 -1.46
C ASP A 462 4.57 -34.37 -2.74
N TRP A 463 5.03 -34.99 -3.83
CA TRP A 463 4.36 -34.91 -5.13
C TRP A 463 2.96 -35.50 -5.15
N SER A 464 2.57 -36.35 -4.19
CA SER A 464 1.19 -36.86 -4.10
C SER A 464 0.17 -35.77 -3.72
N LYS A 465 0.66 -34.65 -3.20
CA LYS A 465 -0.12 -33.47 -2.83
C LYS A 465 0.00 -32.32 -3.85
N VAL A 466 0.64 -32.55 -4.99
CA VAL A 466 0.84 -31.55 -6.06
C VAL A 466 0.08 -31.99 -7.31
N HIS A 467 -0.89 -31.19 -7.71
CA HIS A 467 -1.79 -31.49 -8.82
C HIS A 467 -1.61 -30.46 -9.93
N PHE A 468 -1.24 -30.91 -11.12
CA PHE A 468 -1.27 -30.08 -12.33
C PHE A 468 -2.40 -30.59 -13.22
N ILE A 469 -3.40 -29.76 -13.45
CA ILE A 469 -4.63 -30.11 -14.15
C ILE A 469 -4.74 -29.22 -15.37
N ARG A 470 -4.55 -29.84 -16.53
CA ARG A 470 -4.68 -29.21 -17.83
C ARG A 470 -5.97 -29.66 -18.50
N PHE A 471 -6.76 -28.72 -18.98
CA PHE A 471 -8.06 -29.03 -19.62
C PHE A 471 -7.96 -29.20 -21.14
N ARG A 472 -6.98 -28.56 -21.78
CA ARG A 472 -6.76 -28.58 -23.23
C ARG A 472 -5.31 -28.93 -23.56
N ASN A 473 -5.05 -29.53 -24.73
CA ASN A 473 -3.71 -29.91 -25.17
C ASN A 473 -3.01 -30.90 -24.21
N THR A 474 -3.79 -31.81 -23.61
CA THR A 474 -3.29 -32.91 -22.78
C THR A 474 -3.76 -34.25 -23.33
N ASP A 475 -2.91 -35.26 -23.21
CA ASP A 475 -3.26 -36.65 -23.51
C ASP A 475 -4.03 -37.32 -22.36
N HIS A 476 -4.10 -36.67 -21.19
CA HIS A 476 -4.72 -37.20 -19.97
C HIS A 476 -5.75 -36.20 -19.40
N PRO A 477 -6.85 -35.94 -20.12
CA PRO A 477 -7.85 -34.96 -19.68
C PRO A 477 -8.55 -35.41 -18.39
N PRO A 478 -8.80 -34.49 -17.44
CA PRO A 478 -9.41 -34.82 -16.15
C PRO A 478 -10.85 -35.29 -16.33
N ALA A 479 -11.28 -36.26 -15.53
CA ALA A 479 -12.66 -36.69 -15.50
C ALA A 479 -13.48 -35.70 -14.67
N LEU A 480 -14.45 -35.03 -15.29
CA LEU A 480 -15.31 -34.02 -14.66
C LEU A 480 -16.77 -34.38 -14.83
N ASN A 481 -17.15 -35.62 -14.52
CA ASN A 481 -18.54 -36.05 -14.64
C ASN A 481 -19.49 -35.14 -13.86
N LEU A 482 -20.33 -34.38 -14.57
CA LEU A 482 -21.30 -33.46 -13.96
C LEU A 482 -22.34 -34.18 -13.12
N PHE A 483 -22.58 -35.46 -13.40
CA PHE A 483 -23.54 -36.30 -12.69
C PHE A 483 -22.90 -36.99 -11.48
N HIS A 484 -21.62 -36.70 -11.20
CA HIS A 484 -20.97 -37.19 -10.00
C HIS A 484 -21.69 -36.64 -8.77
N ARG A 485 -22.12 -37.57 -7.91
CA ARG A 485 -22.81 -37.29 -6.66
C ARG A 485 -21.87 -37.58 -5.50
N PHE A 486 -21.55 -36.58 -4.70
CA PHE A 486 -20.69 -36.76 -3.54
C PHE A 486 -21.42 -37.53 -2.42
N PRO A 487 -20.69 -38.19 -1.51
CA PRO A 487 -21.31 -38.84 -0.36
C PRO A 487 -22.20 -37.87 0.44
N ASN A 488 -23.41 -38.31 0.77
CA ASN A 488 -24.46 -37.54 1.50
C ASN A 488 -25.13 -36.39 0.75
N GLU A 489 -24.82 -36.16 -0.52
CA GLU A 489 -25.55 -35.21 -1.37
C GLU A 489 -26.88 -35.84 -1.81
N ASP A 490 -27.99 -35.12 -1.87
CA ASP A 490 -29.25 -35.62 -2.44
C ASP A 490 -29.31 -35.41 -3.96
N ILE A 491 -30.22 -36.11 -4.65
CA ILE A 491 -30.32 -36.05 -6.13
C ILE A 491 -30.71 -34.65 -6.58
N GLN A 492 -31.62 -34.00 -5.87
CA GLN A 492 -32.15 -32.69 -6.24
C GLN A 492 -31.05 -31.62 -6.19
N THR A 493 -30.18 -31.66 -5.19
CA THR A 493 -29.00 -30.78 -5.10
C THR A 493 -28.07 -30.93 -6.32
N VAL A 494 -27.82 -32.17 -6.78
CA VAL A 494 -27.00 -32.41 -7.98
C VAL A 494 -27.70 -31.87 -9.24
N VAL A 495 -29.00 -32.13 -9.38
CA VAL A 495 -29.82 -31.61 -10.49
C VAL A 495 -29.76 -30.09 -10.54
N GLU A 496 -29.96 -29.42 -9.41
CA GLU A 496 -29.92 -27.95 -9.33
C GLU A 496 -28.55 -27.40 -9.71
N SER A 497 -27.47 -28.00 -9.20
CA SER A 497 -26.10 -27.60 -9.55
C SER A 497 -25.82 -27.73 -11.05
N ILE A 498 -26.26 -28.82 -11.69
CA ILE A 498 -26.09 -29.01 -13.14
C ILE A 498 -26.93 -27.99 -13.91
N MET A 499 -28.17 -27.75 -13.48
CA MET A 499 -29.07 -26.79 -14.13
C MET A 499 -28.57 -25.36 -14.04
N GLU A 500 -28.01 -24.95 -12.90
CA GLU A 500 -27.35 -23.64 -12.76
C GLU A 500 -26.20 -23.51 -13.75
N MET A 501 -25.37 -24.54 -13.87
CA MET A 501 -24.24 -24.55 -14.81
C MET A 501 -24.70 -24.47 -16.27
N ILE A 502 -25.74 -25.21 -16.66
CA ILE A 502 -26.31 -25.16 -18.02
C ILE A 502 -26.93 -23.78 -18.31
N LYS A 503 -27.57 -23.15 -17.31
CA LYS A 503 -28.11 -21.79 -17.44
C LYS A 503 -27.04 -20.73 -17.67
N LEU A 504 -25.86 -20.90 -17.10
CA LEU A 504 -24.73 -19.98 -17.32
C LEU A 504 -24.28 -19.97 -18.78
N MET A 505 -24.40 -21.09 -19.50
CA MET A 505 -24.02 -21.18 -20.90
C MET A 505 -25.10 -20.65 -21.86
N ILE A 506 -26.39 -20.78 -21.52
CA ILE A 506 -27.50 -20.56 -22.47
C ILE A 506 -28.66 -19.78 -21.83
N GLN A 507 -28.82 -18.53 -22.27
CA GLN A 507 -29.84 -17.58 -21.80
C GLN A 507 -31.20 -17.77 -22.52
N GLY A 508 -32.31 -17.34 -21.89
CA GLY A 508 -33.63 -17.22 -22.55
C GLY A 508 -34.47 -18.50 -22.65
N GLN A 509 -34.62 -19.25 -21.56
CA GLN A 509 -35.17 -20.61 -21.59
C GLN A 509 -36.71 -20.69 -21.54
N ALA A 510 -37.31 -21.54 -22.38
CA ALA A 510 -38.70 -21.97 -22.23
C ALA A 510 -38.85 -22.87 -20.99
N GLN A 511 -39.79 -22.52 -20.11
CA GLN A 511 -40.04 -23.21 -18.83
C GLN A 511 -40.26 -24.72 -18.98
N GLN A 512 -40.90 -25.14 -20.08
CA GLN A 512 -41.17 -26.55 -20.39
C GLN A 512 -39.90 -27.35 -20.69
N THR A 513 -38.97 -26.78 -21.48
CA THR A 513 -37.67 -27.40 -21.80
C THR A 513 -36.82 -27.56 -20.54
N GLU A 514 -36.86 -26.57 -19.65
CA GLU A 514 -36.12 -26.60 -18.38
C GLU A 514 -36.68 -27.66 -17.42
N ARG A 515 -38.02 -27.79 -17.33
CA ARG A 515 -38.69 -28.84 -16.56
C ARG A 515 -38.32 -30.24 -17.09
N LEU A 516 -38.32 -30.42 -18.40
CA LEU A 516 -37.98 -31.68 -19.02
C LEU A 516 -36.51 -32.06 -18.80
N LEU A 517 -35.59 -31.12 -18.98
CA LEU A 517 -34.17 -31.34 -18.75
C LEU A 517 -33.88 -31.75 -17.29
N ARG A 518 -34.51 -31.08 -16.32
CA ARG A 518 -34.47 -31.48 -14.90
C ARG A 518 -34.93 -32.92 -14.69
N ALA A 519 -36.06 -33.28 -15.28
CA ALA A 519 -36.62 -34.61 -15.15
C ALA A 519 -35.68 -35.67 -15.76
N ILE A 520 -35.09 -35.41 -16.93
CA ILE A 520 -34.12 -36.33 -17.55
C ILE A 520 -32.91 -36.52 -16.65
N ILE A 521 -32.27 -35.44 -16.18
CA ILE A 521 -31.08 -35.51 -15.32
C ILE A 521 -31.42 -36.28 -14.03
N GLY A 522 -32.53 -35.95 -13.38
CA GLY A 522 -32.96 -36.63 -12.15
C GLY A 522 -33.25 -38.12 -12.36
N THR A 523 -33.85 -38.47 -13.49
CA THR A 523 -34.13 -39.88 -13.87
C THR A 523 -32.82 -40.65 -14.07
N LEU A 524 -31.86 -40.06 -14.79
CA LEU A 524 -30.54 -40.66 -15.02
C LEU A 524 -29.76 -40.82 -13.70
N LEU A 525 -29.89 -39.88 -12.76
CA LEU A 525 -29.27 -40.01 -11.44
C LEU A 525 -29.91 -41.08 -10.53
N CYS A 526 -31.17 -41.46 -10.81
CA CYS A 526 -31.89 -42.52 -10.10
C CYS A 526 -31.61 -43.93 -10.65
N ASP A 527 -31.09 -44.06 -11.87
CA ASP A 527 -30.69 -45.35 -12.43
C ASP A 527 -29.44 -45.88 -11.70
N LYS A 528 -29.54 -47.10 -11.19
CA LYS A 528 -28.44 -47.81 -10.52
C LYS A 528 -27.83 -48.93 -11.35
N SER A 529 -28.40 -49.22 -12.53
CA SER A 529 -27.85 -50.22 -13.45
C SER A 529 -26.51 -49.78 -14.03
N GLN A 530 -26.26 -48.47 -14.14
CA GLN A 530 -25.01 -47.92 -14.65
C GLN A 530 -24.73 -46.50 -14.12
N ILE A 531 -23.50 -46.03 -14.32
CA ILE A 531 -23.11 -44.64 -14.04
C ILE A 531 -23.33 -43.81 -15.30
N HIS A 532 -24.11 -42.75 -15.17
CA HIS A 532 -24.42 -41.84 -16.26
C HIS A 532 -23.47 -40.64 -16.32
N THR A 533 -23.45 -40.02 -17.50
CA THR A 533 -22.70 -38.78 -17.80
C THR A 533 -23.60 -37.82 -18.58
N ILE A 534 -23.13 -36.60 -18.86
CA ILE A 534 -23.90 -35.62 -19.63
C ILE A 534 -24.30 -36.15 -21.03
N LEU A 535 -23.49 -37.07 -21.59
CA LEU A 535 -23.75 -37.72 -22.87
C LEU A 535 -24.92 -38.72 -22.83
N SER A 536 -25.41 -39.05 -21.64
CA SER A 536 -26.61 -39.88 -21.46
C SER A 536 -27.90 -39.14 -21.80
N ILE A 537 -27.92 -37.80 -21.74
CA ILE A 537 -29.14 -37.03 -22.03
C ILE A 537 -29.55 -37.17 -23.50
N PRO A 538 -28.67 -36.96 -24.50
CA PRO A 538 -29.00 -37.23 -25.90
C PRO A 538 -29.49 -38.66 -26.13
N LEU A 539 -28.82 -39.66 -25.54
CA LEU A 539 -29.21 -41.07 -25.60
C LEU A 539 -30.62 -41.30 -25.05
N PHE A 540 -30.93 -40.75 -23.88
CA PHE A 540 -32.26 -40.86 -23.26
C PHE A 540 -33.36 -40.26 -24.14
N ILE A 541 -33.05 -39.21 -24.89
CA ILE A 541 -34.01 -38.58 -25.81
C ILE A 541 -34.18 -39.42 -27.09
N SER A 542 -33.07 -39.85 -27.72
CA SER A 542 -33.09 -40.48 -29.04
C SER A 542 -33.30 -41.99 -29.05
N ASP A 543 -32.87 -42.72 -28.02
CA ASP A 543 -32.94 -44.18 -27.95
C ASP A 543 -34.06 -44.64 -26.99
N GLU A 544 -35.14 -45.17 -27.56
CA GLU A 544 -36.30 -45.66 -26.81
C GLU A 544 -35.98 -46.85 -25.90
N LEU A 545 -35.07 -47.73 -26.31
CA LEU A 545 -34.71 -48.94 -25.55
C LEU A 545 -33.83 -48.57 -24.36
N PHE A 546 -32.86 -47.66 -24.56
CA PHE A 546 -32.07 -47.09 -23.46
C PHE A 546 -32.99 -46.41 -22.45
N ARG A 547 -33.89 -45.54 -22.91
CA ARG A 547 -34.86 -44.85 -22.05
C ARG A 547 -35.73 -45.83 -21.26
N ALA A 548 -36.25 -46.87 -21.92
CA ALA A 548 -37.04 -47.91 -21.28
C ALA A 548 -36.27 -48.63 -20.17
N ASN A 549 -35.01 -49.01 -20.45
CA ASN A 549 -34.15 -49.66 -19.47
C ASN A 549 -33.85 -48.76 -18.27
N VAL A 550 -33.54 -47.48 -18.48
CA VAL A 550 -33.31 -46.51 -17.39
C VAL A 550 -34.56 -46.40 -16.50
N ILE A 551 -35.75 -46.25 -17.09
CA ILE A 551 -37.02 -46.11 -16.35
C ILE A 551 -37.34 -47.39 -15.56
N ALA A 552 -37.02 -48.57 -16.10
CA ALA A 552 -37.23 -49.85 -15.42
C ALA A 552 -36.28 -50.06 -14.21
N ASN A 553 -35.11 -49.42 -14.21
CA ASN A 553 -34.06 -49.59 -13.19
C ASN A 553 -33.95 -48.43 -12.19
N LEU A 554 -34.94 -47.54 -12.15
CA LEU A 554 -34.98 -46.45 -11.18
C LEU A 554 -34.99 -46.99 -9.75
N GLN A 555 -34.22 -46.38 -8.86
CA GLN A 555 -34.18 -46.70 -7.44
C GLN A 555 -34.11 -45.43 -6.59
N GLY A 556 -34.35 -45.58 -5.28
CA GLY A 556 -34.24 -44.49 -4.31
C GLY A 556 -35.56 -43.78 -4.02
N PRO A 557 -35.54 -42.80 -3.10
CA PRO A 557 -36.73 -42.09 -2.63
C PRO A 557 -37.54 -41.42 -3.76
N GLU A 558 -36.87 -40.93 -4.79
CA GLU A 558 -37.44 -40.17 -5.90
C GLU A 558 -37.94 -41.06 -7.05
N GLN A 559 -37.73 -42.38 -7.00
CA GLN A 559 -38.13 -43.31 -8.07
C GLN A 559 -39.60 -43.15 -8.48
N LYS A 560 -40.52 -43.10 -7.50
CA LYS A 560 -41.96 -42.99 -7.75
C LYS A 560 -42.31 -41.69 -8.48
N TYR A 561 -41.63 -40.60 -8.12
CA TYR A 561 -41.83 -39.30 -8.74
C TYR A 561 -41.47 -39.36 -10.23
N TYR A 562 -40.25 -39.82 -10.56
CA TYR A 562 -39.83 -39.90 -11.96
C TYR A 562 -40.64 -40.92 -12.77
N SER A 563 -40.99 -42.08 -12.20
CA SER A 563 -41.86 -43.06 -12.88
C SER A 563 -43.24 -42.47 -13.21
N HIS A 564 -43.82 -41.69 -12.29
CA HIS A 564 -45.10 -41.03 -12.51
C HIS A 564 -45.00 -39.94 -13.57
N PHE A 565 -43.94 -39.12 -13.50
CA PHE A 565 -43.67 -38.06 -14.46
C PHE A 565 -43.64 -38.59 -15.91
N TRP A 566 -42.85 -39.63 -16.17
CA TRP A 566 -42.73 -40.21 -17.52
C TRP A 566 -44.02 -40.88 -18.00
N LYS A 567 -44.80 -41.48 -17.09
CA LYS A 567 -46.02 -42.19 -17.44
C LYS A 567 -47.23 -41.27 -17.67
N TYR A 568 -47.36 -40.20 -16.89
CA TYR A 568 -48.60 -39.41 -16.83
C TYR A 568 -48.45 -37.93 -17.19
N GLU A 569 -47.23 -37.36 -17.15
CA GLU A 569 -47.03 -35.91 -17.28
C GLU A 569 -46.34 -35.47 -18.57
N VAL A 570 -45.52 -36.31 -19.19
CA VAL A 570 -44.68 -35.92 -20.34
C VAL A 570 -45.46 -35.69 -21.63
N GLY A 571 -46.29 -36.64 -22.07
CA GLY A 571 -47.02 -36.54 -23.34
C GLY A 571 -46.11 -36.19 -24.53
N SER A 572 -46.53 -35.25 -25.40
CA SER A 572 -45.73 -34.76 -26.54
C SER A 572 -44.58 -33.81 -26.15
N ALA A 573 -44.47 -33.39 -24.88
CA ALA A 573 -43.51 -32.38 -24.46
C ALA A 573 -42.05 -32.76 -24.73
N LEU A 574 -41.75 -34.08 -24.74
CA LEU A 574 -40.43 -34.59 -25.07
C LEU A 574 -40.06 -34.30 -26.54
N GLU A 575 -40.97 -34.59 -27.47
CA GLU A 575 -40.79 -34.33 -28.90
C GLU A 575 -40.65 -32.82 -29.15
N ASP A 576 -41.53 -32.02 -28.55
CA ASP A 576 -41.57 -30.57 -28.70
C ASP A 576 -40.28 -29.86 -28.22
N SER A 577 -39.59 -30.44 -27.23
CA SER A 577 -38.38 -29.87 -26.62
C SER A 577 -37.07 -30.56 -27.03
N THR A 578 -37.12 -31.65 -27.82
CA THR A 578 -35.95 -32.47 -28.15
C THR A 578 -34.82 -31.66 -28.79
N GLN A 579 -35.11 -30.96 -29.88
CA GLN A 579 -34.08 -30.18 -30.59
C GLN A 579 -33.49 -29.08 -29.70
N ALA A 580 -34.32 -28.44 -28.88
CA ALA A 580 -33.90 -27.40 -27.96
C ALA A 580 -32.95 -27.93 -26.88
N ILE A 581 -33.16 -29.15 -26.36
CA ILE A 581 -32.24 -29.79 -25.40
C ILE A 581 -30.95 -30.23 -26.09
N LEU A 582 -31.03 -30.85 -27.27
CA LEU A 582 -29.85 -31.32 -28.00
C LEU A 582 -28.91 -30.16 -28.36
N ASN A 583 -29.43 -29.06 -28.90
CA ASN A 583 -28.64 -27.87 -29.19
C ASN A 583 -27.91 -27.32 -27.95
N ARG A 584 -28.49 -27.49 -26.75
CA ARG A 584 -27.85 -27.05 -25.49
C ARG A 584 -26.68 -27.91 -25.06
N LEU A 585 -26.63 -29.17 -25.52
CA LEU A 585 -25.63 -30.15 -25.13
C LEU A 585 -24.60 -30.42 -26.23
N ASP A 586 -24.77 -29.83 -27.41
CA ASP A 586 -23.87 -30.01 -28.56
C ASP A 586 -22.42 -29.66 -28.23
N ILE A 587 -22.18 -28.68 -27.34
CA ILE A 587 -20.84 -28.33 -26.88
C ILE A 587 -20.09 -29.52 -26.25
N PHE A 588 -20.79 -30.39 -25.52
CA PHE A 588 -20.21 -31.60 -24.90
C PHE A 588 -19.99 -32.74 -25.90
N ARG A 589 -20.60 -32.68 -27.09
CA ARG A 589 -20.51 -33.72 -28.13
C ARG A 589 -19.49 -33.37 -29.20
N ASN A 590 -19.50 -32.12 -29.65
CA ASN A 590 -18.76 -31.65 -30.82
C ASN A 590 -17.35 -31.15 -30.48
N THR A 591 -17.10 -30.81 -29.22
CA THR A 591 -15.78 -30.35 -28.75
C THR A 591 -15.04 -31.51 -28.09
N LEU A 592 -14.06 -32.11 -28.79
CA LEU A 592 -13.38 -33.35 -28.38
C LEU A 592 -12.87 -33.34 -26.93
N TYR A 593 -12.21 -32.26 -26.50
CA TYR A 593 -11.65 -32.21 -25.15
C TYR A 593 -12.73 -32.07 -24.06
N LEU A 594 -13.82 -31.33 -24.32
CA LEU A 594 -14.99 -31.30 -23.42
C LEU A 594 -15.70 -32.66 -23.40
N LYS A 595 -15.86 -33.31 -24.56
CA LYS A 595 -16.41 -34.67 -24.66
C LYS A 595 -15.60 -35.63 -23.80
N ARG A 596 -14.27 -35.57 -23.86
CA ARG A 596 -13.38 -36.39 -23.02
C ARG A 596 -13.48 -36.04 -21.54
N MET A 597 -13.57 -34.77 -21.15
CA MET A 597 -13.67 -34.40 -19.72
C MET A 597 -15.02 -34.80 -19.11
N TYR A 598 -16.12 -34.43 -19.76
CA TYR A 598 -17.48 -34.57 -19.23
C TYR A 598 -18.17 -35.89 -19.62
N GLY A 599 -17.62 -36.63 -20.58
CA GLY A 599 -18.12 -37.93 -21.03
C GLY A 599 -17.55 -39.13 -20.26
N GLN A 600 -16.53 -38.90 -19.42
CA GLN A 600 -16.02 -39.92 -18.50
C GLN A 600 -17.00 -40.16 -17.34
N THR A 601 -17.07 -41.39 -16.84
CA THR A 601 -17.92 -41.75 -15.68
C THR A 601 -17.30 -41.34 -14.34
N GLY A 602 -15.98 -41.18 -14.28
CA GLY A 602 -15.22 -40.81 -13.08
C GLY A 602 -15.26 -39.32 -12.74
N PHE A 603 -14.67 -38.96 -11.59
CA PHE A 603 -14.51 -37.59 -11.14
C PHE A 603 -13.14 -37.39 -10.48
N SER A 604 -12.33 -36.49 -11.02
CA SER A 604 -10.91 -36.32 -10.63
C SER A 604 -10.68 -35.34 -9.48
N LEU A 605 -11.66 -34.50 -9.12
CA LEU A 605 -11.42 -33.38 -8.20
C LEU A 605 -11.77 -33.72 -6.74
N GLU A 606 -10.76 -34.03 -5.92
CA GLU A 606 -10.95 -34.26 -4.47
C GLU A 606 -10.84 -32.96 -3.65
N ILE A 607 -11.56 -31.90 -4.05
CA ILE A 607 -11.39 -30.54 -3.50
C ILE A 607 -11.48 -30.51 -1.96
N ARG A 608 -12.41 -31.28 -1.36
CA ARG A 608 -12.54 -31.34 0.11
C ARG A 608 -11.25 -31.81 0.78
N LYS A 609 -10.69 -32.91 0.28
CA LYS A 609 -9.42 -33.46 0.74
C LYS A 609 -8.29 -32.48 0.49
N TRP A 610 -8.24 -31.89 -0.70
CA TRP A 610 -7.20 -30.93 -1.07
C TRP A 610 -7.14 -29.72 -0.14
N MET A 611 -8.29 -29.17 0.24
CA MET A 611 -8.35 -28.04 1.18
C MET A 611 -8.01 -28.44 2.62
N ASP A 612 -8.44 -29.64 3.05
CA ASP A 612 -8.24 -30.10 4.43
C ASP A 612 -6.83 -30.66 4.68
N GLU A 613 -6.21 -31.26 3.67
CA GLU A 613 -4.84 -31.82 3.74
C GLU A 613 -3.78 -30.84 3.23
N GLY A 614 -4.19 -29.71 2.63
CA GLY A 614 -3.29 -28.64 2.19
C GLY A 614 -2.53 -29.01 0.91
N HIS A 615 -3.23 -29.22 -0.19
CA HIS A 615 -2.63 -29.56 -1.49
C HIS A 615 -2.30 -28.32 -2.31
N LEU A 616 -1.38 -28.46 -3.26
CA LEU A 616 -1.05 -27.46 -4.27
C LEU A 616 -1.69 -27.86 -5.60
N ILE A 617 -2.53 -27.01 -6.17
CA ILE A 617 -3.28 -27.28 -7.39
C ILE A 617 -3.01 -26.17 -8.40
N PHE A 618 -2.63 -26.57 -9.61
CA PHE A 618 -2.38 -25.69 -10.73
C PHE A 618 -3.35 -26.05 -11.85
N TYR A 619 -4.33 -25.19 -12.08
CA TYR A 619 -5.28 -25.31 -13.18
C TYR A 619 -4.77 -24.51 -14.37
N ASP A 620 -4.37 -25.22 -15.41
CA ASP A 620 -3.94 -24.66 -16.68
C ASP A 620 -5.16 -24.49 -17.60
N LEU A 621 -5.47 -23.23 -17.90
CA LEU A 621 -6.62 -22.82 -18.72
C LEU A 621 -6.21 -22.38 -20.14
N ALA A 622 -4.93 -22.50 -20.51
CA ALA A 622 -4.47 -21.95 -21.76
C ALA A 622 -5.10 -22.64 -22.98
N GLY A 623 -5.47 -21.82 -23.95
CA GLY A 623 -6.14 -22.26 -25.18
C GLY A 623 -7.61 -22.62 -25.02
N MET A 624 -8.22 -22.53 -23.83
CA MET A 624 -9.66 -22.67 -23.67
C MET A 624 -10.41 -21.45 -24.21
N GLY A 625 -11.55 -21.66 -24.87
CA GLY A 625 -12.44 -20.59 -25.29
C GLY A 625 -13.16 -19.96 -24.09
N LYS A 626 -13.66 -18.72 -24.22
CA LYS A 626 -14.35 -18.02 -23.12
C LYS A 626 -15.54 -18.79 -22.55
N GLU A 627 -16.36 -19.40 -23.42
CA GLU A 627 -17.51 -20.22 -23.03
C GLU A 627 -17.07 -21.48 -22.28
N ASP A 628 -16.01 -22.14 -22.77
CA ASP A 628 -15.45 -23.34 -22.17
C ASP A 628 -14.82 -23.07 -20.79
N THR A 629 -14.15 -21.92 -20.65
CA THR A 629 -13.60 -21.41 -19.39
C THR A 629 -14.72 -21.08 -18.41
N LEU A 630 -15.76 -20.36 -18.84
CA LEU A 630 -16.92 -20.05 -18.01
C LEU A 630 -17.58 -21.32 -17.49
N LEU A 631 -17.78 -22.31 -18.36
CA LEU A 631 -18.33 -23.61 -18.00
C LEU A 631 -17.46 -24.35 -16.97
N THR A 632 -16.20 -24.59 -17.33
CA THR A 632 -15.33 -25.50 -16.57
C THR A 632 -14.84 -24.85 -15.29
N VAL A 633 -14.33 -23.62 -15.37
CA VAL A 633 -13.84 -22.90 -14.20
C VAL A 633 -15.00 -22.42 -13.34
N GLY A 634 -16.13 -22.04 -13.95
CA GLY A 634 -17.34 -21.72 -13.19
C GLY A 634 -17.82 -22.90 -12.36
N TYR A 635 -17.86 -24.10 -12.94
CA TYR A 635 -18.16 -25.33 -12.22
C TYR A 635 -17.17 -25.59 -11.08
N ILE A 636 -15.86 -25.54 -11.35
CA ILE A 636 -14.83 -25.79 -10.35
C ILE A 636 -14.91 -24.79 -9.19
N CYS A 637 -15.00 -23.49 -9.47
CA CYS A 637 -15.14 -22.45 -8.45
C CYS A 637 -16.44 -22.60 -7.63
N ASN A 638 -17.55 -23.01 -8.27
CA ASN A 638 -18.77 -23.36 -7.55
C ASN A 638 -18.54 -24.53 -6.59
N GLN A 639 -17.80 -25.56 -7.00
CA GLN A 639 -17.46 -26.67 -6.12
C GLN A 639 -16.56 -26.24 -4.96
N TYR A 640 -15.56 -25.38 -5.19
CA TYR A 640 -14.79 -24.76 -4.10
C TYR A 640 -15.69 -24.01 -3.12
N HIS A 641 -16.61 -23.18 -3.62
CA HIS A 641 -17.56 -22.44 -2.78
C HIS A 641 -18.40 -23.37 -1.91
N ARG A 642 -19.05 -24.37 -2.52
CA ARG A 642 -19.90 -25.34 -1.82
C ARG A 642 -19.13 -26.12 -0.76
N ILE A 643 -17.93 -26.60 -1.11
CA ILE A 643 -17.09 -27.40 -0.22
C ILE A 643 -16.53 -26.53 0.91
N ALA A 644 -16.14 -25.29 0.63
CA ALA A 644 -15.71 -24.35 1.66
C ALA A 644 -16.82 -24.14 2.71
N GLN A 645 -18.06 -23.92 2.29
CA GLN A 645 -19.20 -23.73 3.21
C GLN A 645 -19.44 -24.93 4.15
N GLN A 646 -19.00 -26.13 3.79
CA GLN A 646 -19.10 -27.34 4.62
C GLN A 646 -17.93 -27.50 5.62
N ARG A 647 -16.87 -26.70 5.51
CA ARG A 647 -15.72 -26.75 6.42
C ARG A 647 -16.04 -25.98 7.71
N PRO A 648 -15.49 -26.38 8.87
CA PRO A 648 -15.71 -25.65 10.12
C PRO A 648 -15.16 -24.22 10.06
N HIS A 649 -15.77 -23.32 10.82
CA HIS A 649 -15.25 -21.96 10.94
C HIS A 649 -13.82 -21.97 11.53
N GLY A 650 -12.95 -21.12 11.00
CA GLY A 650 -11.55 -21.05 11.42
C GLY A 650 -10.65 -22.12 10.80
N SER A 651 -11.14 -22.87 9.81
CA SER A 651 -10.33 -23.81 9.04
C SER A 651 -9.07 -23.15 8.47
N LYS A 652 -8.03 -23.96 8.26
CA LYS A 652 -6.76 -23.51 7.70
C LYS A 652 -6.96 -22.85 6.33
N LEU A 653 -6.10 -21.87 6.04
CA LEU A 653 -6.13 -21.12 4.78
C LEU A 653 -5.95 -22.07 3.59
N HIS A 654 -6.83 -22.01 2.62
CA HIS A 654 -6.61 -22.47 1.26
C HIS A 654 -6.62 -21.23 0.38
N LEU A 655 -5.49 -20.92 -0.25
CA LEU A 655 -5.32 -19.72 -1.07
C LEU A 655 -5.80 -20.02 -2.50
N GLY A 656 -6.88 -19.41 -2.95
CA GLY A 656 -7.28 -19.42 -4.36
C GLY A 656 -6.67 -18.21 -5.06
N VAL A 657 -5.99 -18.41 -6.19
CA VAL A 657 -5.41 -17.34 -7.00
C VAL A 657 -5.93 -17.48 -8.43
N ILE A 658 -6.45 -16.41 -9.01
CA ILE A 658 -6.85 -16.36 -10.42
C ILE A 658 -5.95 -15.33 -11.10
N ASP A 659 -5.07 -15.81 -11.98
CA ASP A 659 -4.30 -14.94 -12.86
C ASP A 659 -5.17 -14.43 -14.01
N GLU A 660 -4.89 -13.22 -14.48
CA GLU A 660 -5.66 -12.50 -15.50
C GLU A 660 -7.19 -12.73 -15.40
N ALA A 661 -7.76 -12.44 -14.24
CA ALA A 661 -9.13 -12.83 -13.90
C ALA A 661 -10.23 -12.23 -14.79
N HIS A 662 -9.91 -11.24 -15.63
CA HIS A 662 -10.81 -10.74 -16.66
C HIS A 662 -11.06 -11.76 -17.79
N ASP A 663 -10.17 -12.74 -17.95
CA ASP A 663 -10.34 -13.90 -18.84
C ASP A 663 -11.10 -15.05 -18.16
N VAL A 664 -11.43 -14.91 -16.88
CA VAL A 664 -12.15 -15.91 -16.07
C VAL A 664 -13.44 -15.31 -15.49
N PRO A 665 -14.44 -14.99 -16.34
CA PRO A 665 -15.65 -14.25 -15.94
C PRO A 665 -16.65 -15.13 -15.17
N VAL A 666 -16.27 -15.62 -13.99
CA VAL A 666 -17.04 -16.61 -13.23
C VAL A 666 -18.03 -15.93 -12.26
N PRO A 667 -19.35 -16.20 -12.35
CA PRO A 667 -20.35 -15.53 -11.50
C PRO A 667 -20.36 -15.90 -10.01
N VAL A 668 -19.67 -16.97 -9.60
CA VAL A 668 -19.61 -17.38 -8.18
C VAL A 668 -18.56 -16.61 -7.37
N LEU A 669 -17.62 -15.92 -8.03
CA LEU A 669 -16.52 -15.23 -7.35
C LEU A 669 -17.01 -14.19 -6.30
N PRO A 670 -18.05 -13.37 -6.55
CA PRO A 670 -18.60 -12.47 -5.53
C PRO A 670 -19.12 -13.23 -4.30
N LYS A 671 -19.79 -14.38 -4.49
CA LYS A 671 -20.30 -15.21 -3.39
C LYS A 671 -19.17 -15.78 -2.54
N ILE A 672 -18.06 -16.18 -3.16
CA ILE A 672 -16.86 -16.64 -2.46
C ILE A 672 -16.31 -15.56 -1.53
N ILE A 673 -16.16 -14.32 -2.05
CA ILE A 673 -15.64 -13.18 -1.28
C ILE A 673 -16.55 -12.86 -0.09
N ALA A 674 -17.87 -12.95 -0.29
CA ALA A 674 -18.83 -12.63 0.76
C ALA A 674 -18.89 -13.68 1.88
N LYS A 675 -18.69 -14.97 1.58
CA LYS A 675 -19.07 -16.05 2.50
C LYS A 675 -17.92 -16.97 2.95
N ASP A 676 -16.85 -17.11 2.17
CA ASP A 676 -15.93 -18.25 2.36
C ASP A 676 -14.73 -17.95 3.25
N ARG A 677 -14.44 -16.66 3.52
CA ARG A 677 -13.39 -16.23 4.46
C ARG A 677 -13.40 -16.99 5.78
N LYS A 678 -14.59 -17.10 6.42
CA LYS A 678 -14.75 -17.76 7.73
C LYS A 678 -14.48 -19.26 7.68
N HIS A 679 -14.54 -19.86 6.48
CA HIS A 679 -14.24 -21.26 6.21
C HIS A 679 -12.81 -21.47 5.69
N GLY A 680 -11.96 -20.44 5.78
CA GLY A 680 -10.54 -20.53 5.43
C GLY A 680 -10.26 -20.57 3.93
N PHE A 681 -11.18 -20.17 3.05
CA PHE A 681 -10.88 -20.04 1.62
C PHE A 681 -10.68 -18.55 1.26
N GLY A 682 -9.44 -18.19 0.94
CA GLY A 682 -9.05 -16.81 0.60
C GLY A 682 -8.82 -16.68 -0.91
N LEU A 683 -9.67 -15.93 -1.60
CA LEU A 683 -9.59 -15.70 -3.05
C LEU A 683 -8.77 -14.44 -3.39
N TRP A 684 -7.79 -14.59 -4.27
CA TRP A 684 -6.93 -13.52 -4.75
C TRP A 684 -7.06 -13.38 -6.26
N VAL A 685 -7.35 -12.17 -6.71
CA VAL A 685 -7.66 -11.86 -8.11
C VAL A 685 -6.55 -10.97 -8.67
N ILE A 686 -5.98 -11.35 -9.81
CA ILE A 686 -4.97 -10.58 -10.52
C ILE A 686 -5.59 -10.02 -11.80
N THR A 687 -5.46 -8.72 -12.04
CA THR A 687 -5.97 -8.09 -13.26
C THR A 687 -5.17 -6.85 -13.63
N GLN A 688 -5.43 -6.26 -14.79
CA GLN A 688 -4.67 -5.10 -15.26
C GLN A 688 -5.25 -3.78 -14.75
N GLN A 689 -6.58 -3.70 -14.61
CA GLN A 689 -7.30 -2.49 -14.24
C GLN A 689 -8.42 -2.77 -13.24
N VAL A 690 -8.75 -1.77 -12.43
CA VAL A 690 -9.80 -1.83 -11.40
C VAL A 690 -11.20 -1.72 -11.97
N SER A 691 -11.37 -0.95 -13.04
CA SER A 691 -12.69 -0.66 -13.61
C SER A 691 -12.77 -1.13 -15.05
N GLY A 692 -13.90 -1.72 -15.42
CA GLY A 692 -14.23 -2.07 -16.81
C GLY A 692 -13.73 -3.43 -17.31
N GLN A 693 -12.93 -4.16 -16.54
CA GLN A 693 -12.46 -5.51 -16.90
C GLN A 693 -13.09 -6.64 -16.09
N LEU A 694 -13.41 -6.37 -14.82
CA LEU A 694 -14.09 -7.32 -13.95
C LEU A 694 -15.58 -7.03 -13.92
N ASP A 695 -16.35 -8.05 -13.56
CA ASP A 695 -17.76 -7.89 -13.26
C ASP A 695 -17.97 -6.82 -12.16
N ARG A 696 -19.07 -6.07 -12.27
CA ARG A 696 -19.34 -4.95 -11.36
C ARG A 696 -19.56 -5.42 -9.93
N GLU A 697 -20.31 -6.51 -9.73
CA GLU A 697 -20.56 -7.07 -8.41
C GLU A 697 -19.25 -7.56 -7.77
N LEU A 698 -18.39 -8.21 -8.56
CA LEU A 698 -17.06 -8.63 -8.11
C LEU A 698 -16.20 -7.43 -7.71
N THR A 699 -16.20 -6.37 -8.51
CA THR A 699 -15.43 -5.16 -8.23
C THR A 699 -15.92 -4.48 -6.96
N ASP A 700 -17.23 -4.28 -6.83
CA ASP A 700 -17.86 -3.65 -5.67
C ASP A 700 -17.55 -4.45 -4.40
N MET A 701 -17.69 -5.78 -4.43
CA MET A 701 -17.34 -6.67 -3.32
C MET A 701 -15.85 -6.62 -2.96
N LEU A 702 -14.95 -6.60 -3.94
CA LEU A 702 -13.52 -6.45 -3.66
C LEU A 702 -13.23 -5.08 -3.01
N THR A 703 -13.91 -4.02 -3.47
CA THR A 703 -13.74 -2.67 -2.91
C THR A 703 -14.26 -2.53 -1.49
N GLU A 704 -15.37 -3.20 -1.17
CA GLU A 704 -16.04 -3.15 0.13
C GLU A 704 -15.49 -4.15 1.14
N ALA A 705 -15.17 -5.38 0.72
CA ALA A 705 -14.65 -6.44 1.59
C ALA A 705 -13.30 -6.06 2.21
N GLY A 706 -12.58 -5.11 1.59
CA GLY A 706 -11.64 -4.20 2.24
C GLY A 706 -10.62 -4.88 3.14
N GLY A 707 -9.52 -5.36 2.55
CA GLY A 707 -8.41 -5.91 3.31
C GLY A 707 -7.10 -5.72 2.58
N ASN A 708 -6.92 -6.39 1.44
CA ASN A 708 -5.64 -6.49 0.75
C ASN A 708 -5.68 -5.93 -0.68
N TYR A 709 -5.02 -4.81 -0.91
CA TYR A 709 -4.79 -4.21 -2.23
C TYR A 709 -3.31 -4.12 -2.52
N PHE A 710 -2.91 -4.72 -3.63
CA PHE A 710 -1.53 -4.83 -4.06
C PHE A 710 -1.43 -4.14 -5.43
N VAL A 711 -1.03 -2.88 -5.40
CA VAL A 711 -1.09 -1.98 -6.55
C VAL A 711 0.30 -1.82 -7.13
N CYS A 712 0.53 -2.44 -8.29
CA CYS A 712 1.66 -2.17 -9.16
C CYS A 712 1.36 -0.91 -10.00
N ARG A 713 2.33 -0.45 -10.81
CA ARG A 713 2.20 0.75 -11.65
C ARG A 713 0.88 0.83 -12.45
N GLN A 714 0.17 1.94 -12.30
CA GLN A 714 -1.18 2.15 -12.84
C GLN A 714 -1.26 3.13 -14.03
N GLY A 715 -2.41 3.12 -14.72
CA GLY A 715 -2.83 4.21 -15.61
C GLY A 715 -3.51 5.34 -14.85
N HIS A 716 -3.71 6.50 -15.49
CA HIS A 716 -4.27 7.68 -14.84
C HIS A 716 -5.64 7.43 -14.18
N ASN A 717 -6.60 6.89 -14.93
CA ASN A 717 -7.96 6.64 -14.42
C ASN A 717 -7.96 5.63 -13.26
N SER A 718 -7.27 4.50 -13.41
CA SER A 718 -7.17 3.48 -12.37
C SER A 718 -6.47 4.01 -11.11
N ALA A 719 -5.40 4.80 -11.28
CA ALA A 719 -4.69 5.42 -10.16
C ALA A 719 -5.58 6.39 -9.36
N LYS A 720 -6.41 7.18 -10.06
CA LYS A 720 -7.36 8.10 -9.43
C LYS A 720 -8.42 7.38 -8.61
N THR A 721 -8.98 6.29 -9.15
CA THR A 721 -9.91 5.44 -8.41
C THR A 721 -9.25 4.81 -7.18
N LEU A 722 -8.03 4.29 -7.35
CA LEU A 722 -7.27 3.65 -6.27
C LEU A 722 -6.84 4.60 -5.17
N GLU A 723 -6.53 5.87 -5.47
CA GLU A 723 -6.27 6.89 -4.44
C GLU A 723 -7.46 7.05 -3.48
N GLY A 724 -8.69 7.00 -4.00
CA GLY A 724 -9.91 7.01 -3.19
C GLY A 724 -10.06 5.75 -2.34
N ILE A 725 -9.94 4.57 -2.97
CA ILE A 725 -10.04 3.26 -2.29
C ILE A 725 -8.99 3.14 -1.17
N MET A 726 -7.76 3.61 -1.44
CA MET A 726 -6.63 3.56 -0.52
C MET A 726 -6.58 4.73 0.47
N GLN A 727 -7.74 5.36 0.74
CA GLN A 727 -7.92 6.38 1.78
C GLN A 727 -6.92 7.55 1.67
N LYS A 728 -6.53 7.91 0.44
CA LYS A 728 -5.60 9.00 0.13
C LYS A 728 -4.20 8.85 0.76
N GLN A 729 -3.83 7.62 1.16
CA GLN A 729 -2.48 7.31 1.65
C GLN A 729 -1.45 7.21 0.52
N PHE A 730 -1.92 7.09 -0.72
CA PHE A 730 -1.10 7.14 -1.93
C PHE A 730 -1.70 8.16 -2.91
N ARG A 731 -0.85 8.98 -3.53
CA ARG A 731 -1.27 9.97 -4.54
C ARG A 731 -1.44 9.31 -5.91
N THR A 732 -2.34 9.86 -6.73
CA THR A 732 -2.52 9.46 -8.13
C THR A 732 -1.21 9.47 -8.93
N GLU A 733 -0.38 10.49 -8.77
CA GLU A 733 0.92 10.60 -9.46
C GLU A 733 1.93 9.57 -8.95
N TYR A 734 1.86 9.20 -7.67
CA TYR A 734 2.75 8.19 -7.09
C TYR A 734 2.46 6.81 -7.70
N LEU A 735 1.19 6.38 -7.71
CA LEU A 735 0.76 5.09 -8.26
C LEU A 735 1.04 4.95 -9.77
N GLN A 736 0.95 6.05 -10.53
CA GLN A 736 1.30 6.08 -11.96
C GLN A 736 2.80 5.92 -12.21
N ASN A 737 3.63 6.40 -11.26
CA ASN A 737 5.07 6.45 -11.41
C ASN A 737 5.81 5.43 -10.52
N LEU A 738 5.10 4.41 -10.02
CA LEU A 738 5.71 3.28 -9.33
C LEU A 738 6.72 2.59 -10.27
N PRO A 739 7.96 2.35 -9.84
CA PRO A 739 8.90 1.55 -10.62
C PRO A 739 8.40 0.11 -10.79
N ASN A 740 8.95 -0.61 -11.77
CA ASN A 740 8.71 -2.05 -11.87
C ASN A 740 9.16 -2.77 -10.60
N LEU A 741 8.44 -3.81 -10.20
CA LEU A 741 8.69 -4.59 -8.97
C LEU A 741 8.55 -3.78 -7.67
N VAL A 742 7.88 -2.62 -7.73
CA VAL A 742 7.49 -1.85 -6.56
C VAL A 742 5.96 -1.86 -6.48
N VAL A 743 5.44 -2.18 -5.30
CA VAL A 743 4.02 -2.41 -5.07
C VAL A 743 3.57 -1.55 -3.90
N ALA A 744 2.55 -0.70 -4.11
CA ALA A 744 1.85 -0.01 -3.05
C ALA A 744 0.83 -0.96 -2.44
N ILE A 745 0.86 -1.12 -1.12
CA ILE A 745 0.06 -2.10 -0.41
C ILE A 745 -0.85 -1.40 0.58
N GLN A 746 -2.10 -1.81 0.58
CA GLN A 746 -3.01 -1.69 1.71
C GLN A 746 -3.31 -3.09 2.22
N THR A 747 -3.13 -3.32 3.51
CA THR A 747 -3.43 -4.58 4.20
C THR A 747 -3.98 -4.28 5.59
N GLN A 748 -4.10 -5.28 6.45
CA GLN A 748 -4.46 -5.14 7.85
C GLN A 748 -3.39 -5.76 8.76
N ASP A 749 -3.27 -5.20 9.96
CA ASP A 749 -2.53 -5.82 11.07
C ASP A 749 -3.19 -5.48 12.41
N TYR A 750 -2.80 -6.19 13.46
CA TYR A 750 -3.25 -5.89 14.82
C TYR A 750 -2.42 -4.75 15.42
N ILE A 751 -3.07 -3.61 15.66
CA ILE A 751 -2.47 -2.47 16.36
C ILE A 751 -3.16 -2.33 17.71
N ARG A 752 -2.43 -2.63 18.80
CA ARG A 752 -2.97 -2.65 20.18
C ARG A 752 -4.16 -3.61 20.34
N GLY A 753 -4.12 -4.76 19.65
CA GLY A 753 -5.15 -5.79 19.71
C GLY A 753 -6.33 -5.60 18.76
N GLU A 754 -6.43 -4.45 18.09
CA GLU A 754 -7.48 -4.16 17.11
C GLU A 754 -6.96 -4.32 15.69
N ALA A 755 -7.71 -5.01 14.82
CA ALA A 755 -7.40 -5.09 13.40
C ALA A 755 -7.59 -3.71 12.76
N LYS A 756 -6.53 -3.15 12.18
CA LYS A 756 -6.53 -1.84 11.51
C LYS A 756 -5.87 -1.93 10.15
N ASN A 757 -6.33 -1.09 9.23
CA ASN A 757 -5.70 -0.94 7.93
C ASN A 757 -4.30 -0.35 8.09
N VAL A 758 -3.36 -0.87 7.29
CA VAL A 758 -1.97 -0.48 7.24
C VAL A 758 -1.58 -0.29 5.78
N TRP A 759 -0.77 0.74 5.52
CA TRP A 759 -0.29 1.06 4.18
C TRP A 759 1.23 1.06 4.17
N CYS A 760 1.82 0.49 3.13
CA CYS A 760 3.25 0.57 2.89
C CYS A 760 3.55 0.37 1.40
N THR A 761 4.69 0.86 0.94
CA THR A 761 5.24 0.48 -0.34
C THR A 761 6.31 -0.59 -0.13
N ILE A 762 6.32 -1.63 -0.97
CA ILE A 762 7.36 -2.65 -0.96
C ILE A 762 8.10 -2.74 -2.28
N ARG A 763 9.33 -3.23 -2.23
CA ARG A 763 10.11 -3.74 -3.35
C ARG A 763 10.11 -5.26 -3.31
N VAL A 764 9.80 -5.86 -4.45
CA VAL A 764 9.72 -7.31 -4.63
C VAL A 764 10.98 -7.77 -5.36
N PRO A 765 11.62 -8.88 -4.94
CA PRO A 765 12.71 -9.46 -5.71
C PRO A 765 12.21 -9.94 -7.10
N PRO A 766 13.10 -10.04 -8.10
CA PRO A 766 12.73 -10.50 -9.43
C PRO A 766 12.20 -11.94 -9.43
N LEU A 767 11.43 -12.25 -10.46
CA LEU A 767 10.84 -13.56 -10.69
C LEU A 767 11.84 -14.48 -11.39
N ASP A 768 12.62 -15.24 -10.62
CA ASP A 768 13.58 -16.18 -11.20
C ASP A 768 12.94 -17.52 -11.59
N ARG A 769 13.40 -18.05 -12.73
CA ARG A 769 13.28 -19.45 -13.16
C ARG A 769 14.63 -20.14 -13.05
N TYR A 770 14.63 -21.46 -12.94
CA TYR A 770 15.83 -22.25 -12.70
C TYR A 770 16.01 -23.33 -13.75
N LEU A 771 17.26 -23.47 -14.19
CA LEU A 771 17.71 -24.57 -15.04
C LEU A 771 17.82 -25.87 -14.23
N PRO A 772 17.86 -27.04 -14.90
CA PRO A 772 18.13 -28.34 -14.26
C PRO A 772 19.43 -28.36 -13.46
N ASN A 773 20.41 -27.50 -13.81
CA ASN A 773 21.66 -27.36 -13.08
C ASN A 773 21.53 -26.51 -11.79
N GLY A 774 20.38 -25.91 -11.51
CA GLY A 774 20.08 -25.12 -10.31
C GLY A 774 20.45 -23.63 -10.43
N LYS A 775 21.05 -23.20 -11.54
CA LYS A 775 21.31 -21.77 -11.79
C LYS A 775 20.03 -21.07 -12.24
N ALA A 776 19.90 -19.80 -11.87
CA ALA A 776 18.83 -18.95 -12.39
C ALA A 776 18.99 -18.79 -13.91
N ALA A 777 17.91 -19.05 -14.65
CA ALA A 777 17.83 -18.85 -16.08
C ALA A 777 17.77 -17.36 -16.38
N ASN A 778 18.62 -16.88 -17.28
CA ASN A 778 18.58 -15.51 -17.74
C ASN A 778 17.34 -15.31 -18.64
N TYR A 779 16.41 -14.47 -18.20
CA TYR A 779 15.17 -14.16 -18.95
C TYR A 779 15.41 -13.56 -20.35
N LYS A 780 16.60 -13.02 -20.62
CA LYS A 780 16.99 -12.53 -21.96
C LYS A 780 17.53 -13.62 -22.88
N ASN A 781 17.83 -14.81 -22.36
CA ASN A 781 18.37 -15.93 -23.13
C ASN A 781 17.27 -16.96 -23.39
N GLU A 782 16.73 -16.95 -24.61
CA GLU A 782 15.65 -17.85 -25.02
C GLU A 782 16.01 -19.33 -24.85
N LYS A 783 17.28 -19.72 -25.07
CA LYS A 783 17.72 -21.11 -24.91
C LYS A 783 17.64 -21.58 -23.46
N GLU A 784 17.99 -20.71 -22.51
CA GLU A 784 17.91 -21.04 -21.09
C GLU A 784 16.45 -21.12 -20.62
N ILE A 785 15.60 -20.22 -21.09
CA ILE A 785 14.16 -20.27 -20.80
C ILE A 785 13.53 -21.53 -21.39
N HIS A 786 13.89 -21.91 -22.61
CA HIS A 786 13.42 -23.15 -23.23
C HIS A 786 13.83 -24.38 -22.40
N ALA A 787 15.11 -24.49 -22.02
CA ALA A 787 15.60 -25.59 -21.21
C ALA A 787 14.93 -25.65 -19.82
N SER A 788 14.68 -24.50 -19.20
CA SER A 788 13.92 -24.41 -17.94
C SER A 788 12.48 -24.89 -18.11
N ASN A 789 11.82 -24.53 -19.21
CA ASN A 789 10.44 -24.91 -19.49
C ASN A 789 10.34 -26.41 -19.84
N GLU A 790 11.29 -26.97 -20.58
CA GLU A 790 11.35 -28.41 -20.88
C GLU A 790 11.48 -29.26 -19.62
N TRP A 791 12.35 -28.86 -18.69
CA TRP A 791 12.50 -29.54 -17.40
C TRP A 791 11.18 -29.56 -16.61
N THR A 792 10.50 -28.41 -16.58
CA THR A 792 9.22 -28.27 -15.89
C THR A 792 8.13 -29.09 -16.58
N ARG A 793 8.08 -29.04 -17.92
CA ARG A 793 7.11 -29.79 -18.74
C ARG A 793 7.24 -31.30 -18.56
N ALA A 794 8.46 -31.83 -18.49
CA ALA A 794 8.69 -33.24 -18.25
C ALA A 794 8.08 -33.72 -16.92
N LYS A 795 8.20 -32.90 -15.86
CA LYS A 795 7.57 -33.20 -14.57
C LYS A 795 6.06 -33.10 -14.62
N ILE A 796 5.52 -32.05 -15.27
CA ILE A 796 4.08 -31.88 -15.45
C ILE A 796 3.48 -33.10 -16.15
N HIS A 797 4.09 -33.55 -17.26
CA HIS A 797 3.64 -34.72 -18.01
C HIS A 797 3.62 -36.00 -17.15
N SER A 798 4.62 -36.19 -16.29
CA SER A 798 4.63 -37.30 -15.33
C SER A 798 3.48 -37.24 -14.31
N LEU A 799 3.03 -36.04 -13.91
CA LEU A 799 1.90 -35.88 -12.99
C LEU A 799 0.56 -36.09 -13.71
N GLU A 800 0.44 -35.61 -14.95
CA GLU A 800 -0.75 -35.83 -15.80
C GLU A 800 -0.99 -37.33 -16.02
N GLN A 801 0.06 -38.09 -16.35
CA GLN A 801 0.00 -39.54 -16.53
C GLN A 801 -0.47 -40.31 -15.28
N GLN A 802 -0.14 -39.82 -14.08
CA GLN A 802 -0.53 -40.46 -12.83
C GLN A 802 -2.00 -40.20 -12.46
N ASN A 803 -2.58 -39.11 -12.97
CA ASN A 803 -3.88 -38.60 -12.52
C ASN A 803 -5.06 -38.91 -13.47
N GLY A 804 -4.82 -39.47 -14.66
CA GLY A 804 -5.88 -39.67 -15.65
C GLY A 804 -5.62 -40.72 -16.72
N LYS A 805 -6.70 -41.21 -17.32
CA LYS A 805 -6.67 -42.14 -18.46
C LYS A 805 -6.15 -41.45 -19.71
N ALA A 806 -5.58 -42.22 -20.63
CA ALA A 806 -5.17 -41.68 -21.93
C ALA A 806 -6.39 -41.34 -22.79
N GLY A 807 -6.29 -40.29 -23.62
CA GLY A 807 -7.40 -39.83 -24.47
C GLY A 807 -7.99 -40.92 -25.38
N LEU A 808 -7.14 -41.83 -25.89
CA LEU A 808 -7.59 -42.97 -26.70
C LEU A 808 -8.38 -44.02 -25.91
N GLU A 809 -8.07 -44.20 -24.62
CA GLU A 809 -8.83 -45.08 -23.74
C GLU A 809 -10.19 -44.45 -23.42
N ILE A 810 -10.20 -43.15 -23.14
CA ILE A 810 -11.43 -42.37 -22.91
C ILE A 810 -12.35 -42.41 -24.12
N ASP A 811 -11.81 -42.21 -25.33
CA ASP A 811 -12.62 -42.25 -26.55
C ASP A 811 -13.28 -43.62 -26.75
N LYS A 812 -12.55 -44.71 -26.48
CA LYS A 812 -13.11 -46.08 -26.55
C LYS A 812 -14.23 -46.28 -25.53
N GLU A 813 -14.04 -45.84 -24.29
CA GLU A 813 -15.07 -45.95 -23.24
C GLU A 813 -16.32 -45.15 -23.61
N ILE A 814 -16.15 -43.94 -24.15
CA ILE A 814 -17.26 -43.10 -24.59
C ILE A 814 -17.97 -43.73 -25.79
N ASP A 815 -17.24 -44.27 -26.76
CA ASP A 815 -17.84 -44.90 -27.94
C ASP A 815 -18.56 -46.21 -27.59
N GLU A 816 -18.03 -47.01 -26.66
CA GLU A 816 -18.72 -48.20 -26.13
C GLU A 816 -19.96 -47.82 -25.31
N PHE A 817 -19.90 -46.69 -24.60
CA PHE A 817 -21.05 -46.14 -23.88
C PHE A 817 -22.15 -45.66 -24.84
N LEU A 818 -21.78 -44.91 -25.89
CA LEU A 818 -22.72 -44.29 -26.83
C LEU A 818 -23.24 -45.23 -27.92
N TYR A 819 -22.40 -46.13 -28.44
CA TYR A 819 -22.65 -46.88 -29.68
C TYR A 819 -22.52 -48.39 -29.54
N GLY A 820 -22.25 -48.92 -28.33
CA GLY A 820 -22.15 -50.34 -28.08
C GLY A 820 -23.43 -51.09 -28.48
N LYS A 821 -23.42 -51.76 -29.65
CA LYS A 821 -24.57 -52.51 -30.17
C LYS A 821 -24.97 -53.63 -29.20
N GLY A 822 -26.25 -53.69 -28.83
CA GLY A 822 -26.83 -54.83 -28.12
C GLY A 822 -27.06 -54.66 -26.61
N LYS A 823 -26.63 -53.55 -25.98
CA LYS A 823 -26.76 -53.37 -24.51
C LYS A 823 -28.19 -53.47 -23.97
N TYR A 824 -29.21 -53.09 -24.74
CA TYR A 824 -30.60 -52.97 -24.26
C TYR A 824 -31.63 -53.74 -25.10
N GLN A 825 -31.21 -54.71 -25.90
CA GLN A 825 -32.11 -55.47 -26.81
C GLN A 825 -33.20 -56.29 -26.08
N GLN A 826 -33.12 -56.46 -24.76
CA GLN A 826 -34.10 -57.18 -23.94
C GLN A 826 -35.16 -56.28 -23.28
N ALA A 827 -35.08 -54.95 -23.41
CA ALA A 827 -36.05 -54.03 -22.79
C ALA A 827 -37.30 -53.85 -23.70
N GLU A 828 -38.50 -53.98 -23.14
CA GLU A 828 -39.75 -53.65 -23.86
C GLU A 828 -39.86 -52.13 -24.08
N LYS A 829 -40.37 -51.71 -25.24
CA LYS A 829 -40.55 -50.29 -25.57
C LYS A 829 -41.52 -49.61 -24.59
N VAL A 830 -41.09 -48.50 -23.98
CA VAL A 830 -41.97 -47.67 -23.14
C VAL A 830 -42.80 -46.74 -24.02
N ASN A 831 -44.13 -46.92 -24.03
CA ASN A 831 -45.07 -45.98 -24.65
C ASN A 831 -45.23 -44.74 -23.74
N LEU A 832 -44.90 -43.56 -24.26
CA LEU A 832 -45.03 -42.27 -23.56
C LEU A 832 -46.38 -41.58 -23.80
N THR A 833 -47.36 -42.27 -24.39
CA THR A 833 -48.73 -41.76 -24.54
C THR A 833 -49.37 -41.56 -23.17
N LYS A 834 -49.89 -40.36 -22.92
CA LYS A 834 -50.54 -39.99 -21.66
C LYS A 834 -51.69 -40.96 -21.34
N GLU A 835 -51.47 -41.88 -20.41
CA GLU A 835 -52.54 -42.71 -19.87
C GLU A 835 -53.41 -41.86 -18.93
N GLU A 836 -54.74 -41.93 -19.08
CA GLU A 836 -55.65 -41.30 -18.11
C GLU A 836 -55.55 -42.05 -16.77
N PRO A 837 -55.48 -41.34 -15.62
CA PRO A 837 -55.42 -42.01 -14.33
C PRO A 837 -56.70 -42.80 -14.09
N VAL A 838 -56.59 -44.13 -14.05
CA VAL A 838 -57.69 -45.00 -13.63
C VAL A 838 -57.88 -44.82 -12.13
N VAL A 839 -58.87 -44.03 -11.73
CA VAL A 839 -59.39 -44.02 -10.37
C VAL A 839 -60.16 -45.33 -10.18
N THR A 840 -59.51 -46.35 -9.65
CA THR A 840 -60.21 -47.51 -9.09
C THR A 840 -60.80 -47.09 -7.75
N SER A 841 -62.09 -46.74 -7.74
CA SER A 841 -62.86 -46.70 -6.50
C SER A 841 -62.88 -48.11 -5.91
N GLY A 842 -62.43 -48.26 -4.66
CA GLY A 842 -62.35 -49.53 -3.92
C GLY A 842 -63.70 -50.18 -3.58
N PHE A 843 -64.69 -50.11 -4.48
CA PHE A 843 -65.99 -50.74 -4.34
C PHE A 843 -66.13 -52.03 -5.18
N ASP A 844 -65.30 -52.23 -6.20
CA ASP A 844 -65.46 -53.37 -7.13
C ASP A 844 -64.82 -54.69 -6.68
N GLU A 845 -63.99 -54.68 -5.62
CA GLU A 845 -63.37 -55.89 -5.06
C GLU A 845 -64.20 -56.58 -3.96
N LEU A 846 -65.30 -55.96 -3.50
CA LEU A 846 -66.14 -56.45 -2.40
C LEU A 846 -67.39 -57.21 -2.86
N GLU A 847 -67.91 -56.97 -4.07
CA GLU A 847 -69.11 -57.66 -4.57
C GLU A 847 -68.86 -59.11 -5.04
N LYS A 848 -67.61 -59.51 -5.27
CA LYS A 848 -67.27 -60.88 -5.70
C LYS A 848 -66.99 -61.89 -4.59
N LYS A 849 -67.00 -61.45 -3.31
CA LYS A 849 -66.67 -62.32 -2.15
C LYS A 849 -67.83 -62.64 -1.21
N LEU A 850 -69.05 -62.17 -1.49
CA LEU A 850 -70.20 -62.30 -0.57
C LEU A 850 -71.27 -63.33 -0.98
N SER A 851 -71.05 -64.14 -2.02
CA SER A 851 -71.90 -65.30 -2.31
C SER A 851 -71.31 -66.59 -1.74
N SER A 852 -71.28 -66.73 -0.41
CA SER A 852 -71.37 -68.04 0.25
C SER A 852 -71.65 -67.90 1.76
N ASN A 853 -72.74 -68.55 2.19
CA ASN A 853 -73.06 -69.06 3.53
C ASN A 853 -73.78 -68.14 4.54
N GLU A 854 -75.12 -68.28 4.51
CA GLU A 854 -76.03 -68.76 5.56
C GLU A 854 -75.71 -68.50 7.07
N GLU A 855 -76.68 -67.79 7.65
CA GLU A 855 -77.36 -67.97 8.96
C GLU A 855 -76.55 -67.99 10.28
N VAL A 856 -76.91 -67.07 11.20
CA VAL A 856 -77.68 -67.34 12.44
C VAL A 856 -77.42 -66.26 13.53
N LYS A 857 -78.52 -65.59 13.90
CA LYS A 857 -78.93 -64.98 15.20
C LYS A 857 -78.25 -63.73 15.82
N GLU A 858 -79.14 -62.74 15.95
CA GLU A 858 -79.32 -61.68 16.95
C GLU A 858 -78.69 -61.86 18.35
N HIS A 859 -78.21 -60.76 18.93
CA HIS A 859 -78.91 -60.10 20.04
C HIS A 859 -78.50 -58.63 20.25
N VAL A 860 -79.51 -57.84 20.62
CA VAL A 860 -79.57 -56.40 20.91
C VAL A 860 -79.25 -56.10 22.38
N SER A 861 -78.58 -54.97 22.66
CA SER A 861 -78.86 -54.05 23.80
C SER A 861 -77.94 -52.82 23.67
N GLU A 862 -78.44 -51.67 23.18
CA GLU A 862 -78.98 -50.54 23.99
C GLU A 862 -77.96 -49.91 24.96
N THR A 863 -77.44 -48.73 24.64
CA THR A 863 -77.84 -47.45 25.28
C THR A 863 -77.02 -46.25 24.74
N GLU A 864 -77.78 -45.26 24.26
CA GLU A 864 -77.46 -43.87 23.89
C GLU A 864 -77.14 -42.97 25.12
N PRO A 865 -77.00 -41.62 25.03
CA PRO A 865 -76.62 -40.71 23.93
C PRO A 865 -75.57 -39.65 24.38
N VAL A 866 -75.03 -38.84 23.46
CA VAL A 866 -75.11 -37.34 23.45
C VAL A 866 -74.56 -36.82 22.10
N GLU A 867 -75.47 -36.28 21.29
CA GLU A 867 -75.32 -35.43 20.09
C GLU A 867 -75.26 -33.92 20.51
N PRO A 868 -75.20 -32.89 19.62
CA PRO A 868 -75.05 -32.88 18.15
C PRO A 868 -74.03 -31.83 17.61
N ALA A 869 -73.59 -31.99 16.37
CA ALA A 869 -73.52 -30.89 15.39
C ALA A 869 -73.30 -31.44 13.98
N HIS A 870 -74.26 -31.12 13.13
CA HIS A 870 -74.58 -31.76 11.87
C HIS A 870 -73.64 -31.42 10.70
N GLN A 871 -73.33 -32.47 9.94
CA GLN A 871 -73.12 -32.45 8.51
C GLN A 871 -74.37 -32.02 7.73
N ALA A 872 -74.14 -31.74 6.45
CA ALA A 872 -74.88 -32.26 5.29
C ALA A 872 -75.39 -31.11 4.39
N GLN A 873 -74.91 -31.04 3.14
CA GLN A 873 -75.56 -31.59 1.93
C GLN A 873 -76.56 -30.56 1.34
N ILE A 874 -76.84 -30.38 0.05
CA ILE A 874 -76.71 -31.20 -1.17
C ILE A 874 -77.16 -30.29 -2.37
N ILE A 875 -76.46 -30.35 -3.52
CA ILE A 875 -76.98 -30.41 -4.94
C ILE A 875 -77.84 -29.20 -5.48
N PRO A 876 -78.12 -28.94 -6.80
CA PRO A 876 -77.71 -29.54 -8.09
C PRO A 876 -77.21 -28.58 -9.22
N PHE A 877 -76.79 -29.24 -10.29
CA PHE A 877 -76.57 -28.88 -11.70
C PHE A 877 -77.68 -28.08 -12.49
N ARG A 878 -77.24 -27.19 -13.43
CA ARG A 878 -77.51 -27.17 -14.91
C ARG A 878 -78.12 -25.90 -15.59
N LYS A 879 -77.40 -25.40 -16.64
CA LYS A 879 -77.80 -24.64 -17.90
C LYS A 879 -78.56 -23.29 -17.75
N GLN A 880 -78.50 -22.26 -18.61
CA GLN A 880 -77.87 -21.89 -19.90
C GLN A 880 -78.13 -20.38 -20.16
N ALA A 881 -77.27 -19.70 -20.94
CA ALA A 881 -77.51 -18.50 -21.80
C ALA A 881 -77.93 -17.17 -21.10
N THR A 882 -77.65 -15.92 -21.53
CA THR A 882 -77.16 -15.31 -22.78
C THR A 882 -76.82 -13.83 -22.48
N THR A 883 -75.84 -13.24 -23.21
CA THR A 883 -75.68 -11.81 -23.61
C THR A 883 -75.57 -10.70 -22.54
N ILE A 884 -74.61 -9.77 -22.72
CA ILE A 884 -74.82 -8.31 -22.92
C ILE A 884 -73.47 -7.58 -23.06
N GLU A 885 -73.53 -6.53 -23.86
CA GLU A 885 -72.54 -5.71 -24.54
C GLU A 885 -71.58 -4.90 -23.66
N VAL A 886 -70.45 -4.54 -24.26
CA VAL A 886 -69.43 -3.61 -23.74
C VAL A 886 -69.59 -2.27 -24.46
N LYS A 887 -69.83 -1.16 -23.72
CA LYS A 887 -69.11 0.15 -23.86
C LYS A 887 -69.66 1.30 -22.99
N LYS A 888 -68.69 2.10 -22.49
CA LYS A 888 -68.61 3.58 -22.29
C LYS A 888 -68.65 4.20 -20.87
N GLU A 889 -67.57 4.98 -20.63
CA GLU A 889 -67.38 6.33 -20.01
C GLU A 889 -67.99 6.58 -18.60
N ASP A 890 -67.28 7.14 -17.59
CA ASP A 890 -66.63 8.46 -17.56
C ASP A 890 -65.67 8.69 -16.34
N LYS A 891 -64.85 9.77 -16.47
CA LYS A 891 -63.87 10.41 -15.56
C LYS A 891 -64.48 10.97 -14.22
N PRO A 892 -63.76 11.65 -13.26
CA PRO A 892 -62.39 12.24 -13.27
C PRO A 892 -61.50 12.07 -12.00
N VAL A 893 -60.26 12.54 -12.12
CA VAL A 893 -59.17 12.60 -11.11
C VAL A 893 -58.93 14.04 -10.64
N LYS A 894 -58.55 14.25 -9.36
CA LYS A 894 -58.07 15.53 -8.78
C LYS A 894 -56.68 15.37 -8.14
N GLU A 895 -55.84 16.40 -8.33
CA GLU A 895 -54.47 16.62 -7.84
C GLU A 895 -54.36 16.94 -6.33
N PRO A 896 -53.14 17.13 -5.77
CA PRO A 896 -52.59 18.50 -5.66
C PRO A 896 -51.04 18.72 -5.78
N ILE A 897 -50.68 19.86 -6.38
CA ILE A 897 -49.75 20.96 -5.94
C ILE A 897 -48.20 20.88 -6.14
N THR A 898 -47.79 21.68 -7.15
CA THR A 898 -46.64 22.62 -7.38
C THR A 898 -45.49 22.84 -6.36
N THR A 899 -44.25 22.97 -6.88
CA THR A 899 -43.51 24.26 -7.07
C THR A 899 -42.06 24.02 -7.58
N ILE A 900 -41.67 24.55 -8.76
CA ILE A 900 -40.27 24.94 -9.09
C ILE A 900 -40.30 26.15 -10.04
N GLU A 901 -39.45 27.14 -9.73
CA GLU A 901 -39.30 28.46 -10.33
C GLU A 901 -38.60 28.49 -11.70
N LYS A 902 -38.81 29.61 -12.40
CA LYS A 902 -38.28 30.00 -13.71
C LYS A 902 -36.90 30.66 -13.60
N GLU A 903 -36.05 30.46 -14.61
CA GLU A 903 -35.13 31.48 -15.17
C GLU A 903 -34.75 31.04 -16.60
N GLN A 904 -35.40 31.61 -17.62
CA GLN A 904 -34.93 32.65 -18.55
C GLN A 904 -33.88 32.19 -19.59
N ALA A 905 -34.38 32.00 -20.81
CA ALA A 905 -33.63 31.91 -22.05
C ALA A 905 -33.49 33.29 -22.69
N VAL A 906 -32.31 33.60 -23.23
CA VAL A 906 -32.10 34.64 -24.24
C VAL A 906 -31.45 34.00 -25.45
N SER A 907 -32.13 34.15 -26.59
CA SER A 907 -31.75 33.78 -27.95
C SER A 907 -30.73 34.75 -28.54
N VAL A 908 -29.74 34.25 -29.31
CA VAL A 908 -29.26 34.90 -30.54
C VAL A 908 -28.87 33.83 -31.58
N GLU A 909 -29.63 33.88 -32.67
CA GLU A 909 -29.45 33.53 -34.09
C GLU A 909 -28.35 32.59 -34.59
N THR A 910 -28.86 31.68 -35.43
CA THR A 910 -28.26 30.77 -36.40
C THR A 910 -27.69 31.46 -37.64
N GLU A 911 -26.59 30.92 -38.18
CA GLU A 911 -26.43 30.80 -39.64
C GLU A 911 -25.83 29.43 -40.00
N ASN A 912 -26.52 28.75 -40.91
CA ASN A 912 -26.24 27.42 -41.46
C ASN A 912 -25.12 27.48 -42.51
N VAL A 913 -24.30 26.43 -42.63
CA VAL A 913 -24.09 25.70 -43.89
C VAL A 913 -23.74 24.24 -43.58
N GLU A 914 -24.47 23.33 -44.24
CA GLU A 914 -24.49 21.87 -44.15
C GLU A 914 -23.41 21.16 -44.98
N THR A 915 -23.01 19.96 -44.49
CA THR A 915 -22.76 18.67 -45.20
C THR A 915 -21.64 18.57 -46.26
N LYS A 916 -20.92 17.45 -46.48
CA LYS A 916 -21.09 16.02 -46.12
C LYS A 916 -19.78 15.26 -46.39
N GLU A 917 -19.60 14.16 -45.65
CA GLU A 917 -19.03 12.82 -45.97
C GLU A 917 -17.94 12.65 -47.04
N ASP A 918 -16.80 12.02 -46.68
CA ASP A 918 -16.52 10.60 -46.99
C ASP A 918 -15.12 10.12 -46.49
N THR A 919 -15.07 8.88 -45.97
CA THR A 919 -13.90 7.97 -45.80
C THR A 919 -13.43 7.39 -47.16
N PRO A 920 -12.42 6.48 -47.34
CA PRO A 920 -11.39 5.84 -46.47
C PRO A 920 -9.95 5.73 -47.13
N GLN A 921 -9.06 4.88 -46.57
CA GLN A 921 -7.81 4.26 -47.12
C GLN A 921 -6.45 4.96 -46.83
N GLU A 922 -5.56 4.32 -46.05
CA GLU A 922 -4.42 3.42 -46.40
C GLU A 922 -3.09 4.18 -46.47
N GLU A 923 -2.07 3.77 -45.69
CA GLU A 923 -0.81 3.24 -46.23
C GLU A 923 0.26 3.03 -45.14
N VAL A 924 1.19 2.16 -45.52
CA VAL A 924 2.15 1.38 -44.72
C VAL A 924 3.57 1.94 -44.93
N SER A 925 4.44 1.64 -43.95
CA SER A 925 5.90 1.47 -44.05
C SER A 925 6.79 2.70 -44.22
N ILE A 926 7.60 2.98 -43.18
CA ILE A 926 9.02 3.33 -43.34
C ILE A 926 9.82 2.71 -42.18
N PHE A 927 10.39 1.52 -42.41
CA PHE A 927 11.61 1.05 -41.77
C PHE A 927 12.56 0.69 -42.91
N ASP A 928 13.50 1.58 -43.20
CA ASP A 928 14.88 1.28 -43.59
C ASP A 928 15.53 2.54 -44.15
N SER A 929 16.79 2.73 -43.76
CA SER A 929 17.88 3.46 -44.43
C SER A 929 18.57 4.59 -43.64
N TRP A 930 19.78 4.23 -43.18
CA TRP A 930 21.04 5.01 -43.18
C TRP A 930 21.39 5.76 -41.89
N GLU A 931 22.39 5.34 -41.11
CA GLU A 931 23.86 5.38 -41.32
C GLU A 931 24.43 6.75 -41.70
N LYS A 932 25.38 7.20 -40.84
CA LYS A 932 26.33 8.33 -40.92
C LYS A 932 25.81 9.72 -40.53
N GLU A 933 26.09 10.10 -39.28
CA GLU A 933 27.05 11.17 -38.92
C GLU A 933 27.50 11.07 -37.46
#